data_AF-A0A522V1G4-F1
#
_entry.id   AF-A0A522V1G4-F1
#
_cell.length_a   1.000
_cell.length_b   1.000
_cell.length_c   1.000
_cell.angle_alpha   90.00
_cell.angle_beta   90.00
_cell.angle_gamma   90.00
#
_symmetry.space_group_name_H-M   'P 1'
#
loop_
_entity.id
_entity.type
_entity.pdbx_description
1 polymer ?
#
loop_
_entity_poly.entity_id
_entity_poly.type
_entity_poly.pdbx_seq_one_letter_code
_entity_poly.pdbx_strand_id
1 'polypeptide(L)'
;MNDNVLNLQPPAATSSRSTLLITAGWAALFTALYLSRIYNYLLFHTLAELFCVVVAMSIFILMWNARRYEKSDFTTFIGTTFLFVAVFDLIHTLAYKGMGIFADITGNLATQLWIAGRYVLALSFVAAPLPFKGPNRKLLFGFQAFFSTALFLLVMTGNFPECFNQDTGLTRFKIASEYIICALFIVSMMLLHLRRNMVSPEMLNPMMMSLALTTASEIMFTQYVGVDDTANLAGHYLKIAAYYFVYRAVVVAGLMKPYDLLFKGLKSAEETQRALLNAITESVFLIERDGTALVANETLAARLGKSVEEVVGTNIFDLLPAELATARRAQVEKAFRTGSVVHIEDRRGNSYLHSSIYPISDETGEAVRAAIYSVDITARKKMEKTLLESEEKYRSLFENMIDGFAYHMIVLDEQGRPVDYIFLEVNRAFEYLTGLKAADIIGKNVRNVFPGIENEQADWIGVYGKVALTGQDVRFEQFSTRLNKWYSVLAYSPEKEYFAVLFEDITERKQAEESLKSIAKFPSENPNPVLRLSLDGIVLYANNASSPLLDLWDCETGRYLPDIVCKQLLGSLSNSTGREIETVCGDRIFSIAVAPIADACYINIYGKDITERKKAETALLRSNDELEERVRERTAELVRINEELEAEVSERRKAEVSLMKWAQIFEHAEWGVAIGSADGKTIELMNPAYAAMHGFTREELTGRPISDLSAPRVREDLAEKIRLIHEQGHYTFESLHMRKDGSVFPVLVNASTVRDEQGRVLFRVVNVQDITILKAAEEERSRLITAIESIKDAIIITETDGTIRYVNPALKAMSGSSSTEAIGEKLRIMSGESNDEAVHISVWKDLSMGTPWNGRLKSVQNDGSTLIEDCSIFPVKNAAGEVINFVAVKRDITAKQRLESIAEAVNSMNNIGYIFSGIRHEMGNPINSMKAALNVLAINVDRYSPDELRGYLTRILGELAKIEYLLKSLKSFTMFENLDIQPLEVAPFMEKLLALIKSDFSEKGIQTVLRFSSPFLCCMADPRALQQVLLNVLTNAADACEGRDNCRIAMSVFGVYNTIMIRIVDNGRGMTDNQLKDLFKPFHTTKQGGTGLGMTLVKKMLAGMGGVIEVSSESGRGTTVDIFIPEAGK
;
A
#
# COMPACT_ATOMS: atom_id res chain seq x y z
N MET A 1 -29.77 -3.54 -30.79
CA MET A 1 -30.91 -4.43 -31.05
C MET A 1 -30.44 -5.87 -30.94
N ASN A 2 -30.73 -6.50 -29.80
CA ASN A 2 -31.19 -7.89 -29.72
C ASN A 2 -31.51 -8.16 -28.26
N ASP A 3 -32.80 -8.23 -27.96
CA ASP A 3 -33.31 -8.60 -26.65
C ASP A 3 -33.00 -10.07 -26.37
N ASN A 4 -32.50 -10.39 -25.17
CA ASN A 4 -32.71 -11.67 -24.43
C ASN A 4 -31.83 -11.76 -23.16
N VAL A 5 -31.84 -10.73 -22.31
CA VAL A 5 -31.38 -10.90 -20.92
C VAL A 5 -32.56 -11.41 -20.08
N LEU A 6 -32.40 -12.55 -19.43
CA LEU A 6 -33.41 -13.21 -18.59
C LEU A 6 -33.71 -12.38 -17.33
N ASN A 7 -34.57 -11.38 -17.52
CA ASN A 7 -35.06 -10.51 -16.47
C ASN A 7 -36.16 -11.24 -15.67
N LEU A 8 -35.76 -12.25 -14.88
CA LEU A 8 -36.61 -12.86 -13.86
C LEU A 8 -36.82 -11.87 -12.70
N GLN A 9 -37.67 -10.87 -12.95
CA GLN A 9 -38.28 -10.10 -11.89
C GLN A 9 -39.00 -11.06 -10.93
N PRO A 10 -38.97 -10.83 -9.60
CA PRO A 10 -39.93 -11.48 -8.71
C PRO A 10 -41.34 -11.16 -9.24
N PRO A 11 -42.30 -12.10 -9.23
CA PRO A 11 -43.55 -11.96 -9.98
C PRO A 11 -44.37 -10.75 -9.54
N ALA A 12 -44.16 -9.63 -10.24
CA ALA A 12 -44.83 -8.37 -10.01
C ALA A 12 -46.25 -8.47 -10.58
N ALA A 13 -47.22 -8.48 -9.66
CA ALA A 13 -48.63 -8.79 -9.89
C ALA A 13 -48.88 -10.22 -10.43
N THR A 14 -49.79 -10.92 -9.77
CA THR A 14 -50.45 -12.11 -10.32
C THR A 14 -51.01 -11.76 -11.69
N SER A 15 -50.44 -12.35 -12.76
CA SER A 15 -50.91 -12.11 -14.13
C SER A 15 -52.41 -12.37 -14.22
N SER A 16 -53.14 -11.62 -15.06
CA SER A 16 -54.60 -11.77 -15.16
C SER A 16 -55.02 -13.22 -15.45
N ARG A 17 -54.19 -13.97 -16.20
CA ARG A 17 -54.31 -15.43 -16.39
C ARG A 17 -54.28 -16.24 -15.09
N SER A 18 -53.36 -15.97 -14.17
CA SER A 18 -53.30 -16.68 -12.88
C SER A 18 -54.53 -16.42 -12.03
N THR A 19 -55.01 -15.17 -11.97
CA THR A 19 -56.26 -14.81 -11.29
C THR A 19 -57.46 -15.48 -11.96
N LEU A 20 -57.52 -15.50 -13.30
CA LEU A 20 -58.58 -16.14 -14.07
C LEU A 20 -58.64 -17.66 -13.88
N LEU A 21 -57.48 -18.33 -13.78
CA LEU A 21 -57.41 -19.77 -13.49
C LEU A 21 -57.87 -20.07 -12.07
N ILE A 22 -57.52 -19.24 -11.08
CA ILE A 22 -57.98 -19.39 -9.70
C ILE A 22 -59.50 -19.17 -9.62
N THR A 23 -60.05 -18.12 -10.26
CA THR A 23 -61.51 -17.89 -10.25
C THR A 23 -62.27 -18.96 -11.02
N ALA A 24 -61.74 -19.48 -12.13
CA ALA A 24 -62.32 -20.62 -12.84
C ALA A 24 -62.31 -21.90 -11.99
N GLY A 25 -61.23 -22.18 -11.25
CA GLY A 25 -61.14 -23.29 -10.31
C GLY A 25 -62.16 -23.18 -9.18
N TRP A 26 -62.35 -21.98 -8.61
CA TRP A 26 -63.40 -21.71 -7.61
C TRP A 26 -64.81 -21.90 -8.17
N ALA A 27 -65.08 -21.38 -9.38
CA ALA A 27 -66.37 -21.56 -10.04
C ALA A 27 -66.67 -23.04 -10.32
N ALA A 28 -65.67 -23.82 -10.75
CA ALA A 28 -65.80 -25.26 -10.96
C ALA A 28 -66.07 -26.01 -9.65
N LEU A 29 -65.35 -25.70 -8.56
CA LEU A 29 -65.55 -26.30 -7.24
C LEU A 29 -66.96 -26.04 -6.69
N PHE A 30 -67.41 -24.77 -6.67
CA PHE A 30 -68.76 -24.44 -6.21
C PHE A 30 -69.85 -25.00 -7.12
N THR A 31 -69.62 -25.10 -8.43
CA THR A 31 -70.56 -25.77 -9.35
C THR A 31 -70.64 -27.27 -9.06
N ALA A 32 -69.51 -27.94 -8.82
CA ALA A 32 -69.49 -29.37 -8.47
C ALA A 32 -70.19 -29.65 -7.13
N LEU A 33 -70.00 -28.80 -6.12
CA LEU A 33 -70.72 -28.87 -4.84
C LEU A 33 -72.23 -28.60 -5.01
N TYR A 34 -72.61 -27.64 -5.84
CA TYR A 34 -74.03 -27.39 -6.14
C TYR A 34 -74.69 -28.59 -6.84
N LEU A 35 -74.02 -29.20 -7.81
CA LEU A 35 -74.50 -30.40 -8.50
C LEU A 35 -74.58 -31.60 -7.56
N SER A 36 -73.63 -31.78 -6.64
CA SER A 36 -73.69 -32.87 -5.66
C SER A 36 -74.87 -32.71 -4.70
N ARG A 37 -75.26 -31.48 -4.33
CA ARG A 37 -76.47 -31.21 -3.53
C ARG A 37 -77.74 -31.68 -4.23
N ILE A 38 -77.87 -31.40 -5.53
CA ILE A 38 -79.04 -31.79 -6.34
C ILE A 38 -79.15 -33.32 -6.42
N TYR A 39 -78.01 -34.03 -6.50
CA TYR A 39 -77.98 -35.48 -6.57
C TYR A 39 -78.25 -36.14 -5.19
N ASN A 40 -77.55 -35.69 -4.15
CA ASN A 40 -77.72 -36.18 -2.78
C ASN A 40 -77.12 -35.19 -1.77
N TYR A 41 -77.95 -34.64 -0.86
CA TYR A 41 -77.47 -33.69 0.14
C TYR A 41 -76.39 -34.24 1.06
N LEU A 42 -76.48 -35.52 1.47
CA LEU A 42 -75.45 -36.17 2.31
C LEU A 42 -74.08 -36.16 1.61
N LEU A 43 -74.06 -36.38 0.29
CA LEU A 43 -72.84 -36.30 -0.52
C LEU A 43 -72.28 -34.87 -0.56
N PHE A 44 -73.14 -33.86 -0.74
CA PHE A 44 -72.75 -32.45 -0.68
C PHE A 44 -72.12 -32.09 0.67
N HIS A 45 -72.81 -32.37 1.78
CA HIS A 45 -72.34 -32.06 3.13
C HIS A 45 -71.01 -32.76 3.42
N THR A 46 -70.91 -34.06 3.09
CA THR A 46 -69.67 -34.84 3.29
C THR A 46 -68.50 -34.29 2.48
N LEU A 47 -68.71 -33.87 1.22
CA LEU A 47 -67.66 -33.27 0.39
C LEU A 47 -67.24 -31.88 0.89
N ALA A 48 -68.20 -31.05 1.32
CA ALA A 48 -67.92 -29.72 1.86
C ALA A 48 -67.13 -29.78 3.17
N GLU A 49 -67.50 -30.68 4.08
CA GLU A 49 -66.81 -30.89 5.34
C GLU A 49 -65.44 -31.56 5.16
N LEU A 50 -65.33 -32.61 4.33
CA LEU A 50 -64.05 -33.27 4.06
C LEU A 50 -63.03 -32.31 3.43
N PHE A 51 -63.46 -31.41 2.54
CA PHE A 51 -62.61 -30.34 2.03
C PHE A 51 -62.05 -29.46 3.17
N CYS A 52 -62.91 -29.03 4.10
CA CYS A 52 -62.51 -28.23 5.25
C CYS A 52 -61.52 -29.00 6.17
N VAL A 53 -61.77 -30.28 6.42
CA VAL A 53 -60.87 -31.17 7.20
C VAL A 53 -59.50 -31.29 6.54
N VAL A 54 -59.43 -31.51 5.21
CA VAL A 54 -58.17 -31.61 4.47
C VAL A 54 -57.37 -30.30 4.52
N VAL A 55 -58.05 -29.15 4.37
CA VAL A 55 -57.41 -27.84 4.47
C VAL A 55 -56.90 -27.57 5.90
N ALA A 56 -57.68 -27.90 6.94
CA ALA A 56 -57.29 -27.75 8.33
C ALA A 56 -56.08 -28.65 8.71
N MET A 57 -56.07 -29.90 8.28
CA MET A 57 -54.92 -30.81 8.45
C MET A 57 -53.68 -30.31 7.70
N SER A 58 -53.85 -29.73 6.50
CA SER A 58 -52.76 -29.13 5.73
C SER A 58 -52.15 -27.93 6.46
N ILE A 59 -53.00 -27.05 7.03
CA ILE A 59 -52.58 -25.92 7.87
C ILE A 59 -51.76 -26.42 9.07
N PHE A 60 -52.25 -27.45 9.78
CA PHE A 60 -51.51 -28.03 10.90
C PHE A 60 -50.14 -28.58 10.47
N ILE A 61 -50.06 -29.41 9.42
CA ILE A 61 -48.80 -30.02 8.96
C ILE A 61 -47.79 -28.94 8.56
N LEU A 62 -48.23 -27.92 7.81
CA LEU A 62 -47.37 -26.81 7.38
C LEU A 62 -46.82 -26.02 8.56
N MET A 63 -47.69 -25.60 9.49
CA MET A 63 -47.28 -24.81 10.66
C MET A 63 -46.48 -25.62 11.68
N TRP A 64 -46.81 -26.90 11.84
CA TRP A 64 -46.01 -27.82 12.63
C TRP A 64 -44.60 -27.91 12.04
N ASN A 65 -44.42 -28.13 10.74
CA ASN A 65 -43.08 -28.20 10.15
C ASN A 65 -42.34 -26.84 10.17
N ALA A 66 -43.05 -25.73 9.93
CA ALA A 66 -42.49 -24.38 10.00
C ALA A 66 -42.05 -23.94 11.41
N ARG A 67 -42.58 -24.55 12.50
CA ARG A 67 -42.32 -24.18 13.91
C ARG A 67 -40.84 -24.15 14.33
N ARG A 68 -39.94 -24.76 13.54
CA ARG A 68 -38.48 -24.73 13.76
C ARG A 68 -37.82 -23.45 13.25
N TYR A 69 -38.43 -22.81 12.26
CA TYR A 69 -37.92 -21.62 11.58
C TYR A 69 -38.72 -20.35 11.97
N GLU A 70 -39.99 -20.51 12.33
CA GLU A 70 -40.87 -19.42 12.70
C GLU A 70 -40.74 -19.03 14.19
N LYS A 71 -40.49 -17.74 14.45
CA LYS A 71 -40.35 -17.19 15.81
C LYS A 71 -41.69 -16.81 16.47
N SER A 72 -42.79 -16.80 15.72
CA SER A 72 -44.13 -16.39 16.20
C SER A 72 -44.84 -17.50 16.97
N ASP A 73 -45.17 -17.24 18.23
CA ASP A 73 -46.00 -18.14 19.04
C ASP A 73 -47.45 -18.20 18.54
N PHE A 74 -47.98 -17.09 18.00
CA PHE A 74 -49.33 -16.98 17.45
C PHE A 74 -49.57 -18.02 16.34
N THR A 75 -48.67 -18.09 15.35
CA THR A 75 -48.85 -18.94 14.17
C THR A 75 -48.76 -20.42 14.52
N THR A 76 -47.83 -20.78 15.41
CA THR A 76 -47.69 -22.16 15.90
C THR A 76 -48.96 -22.62 16.63
N PHE A 77 -49.54 -21.74 17.46
CA PHE A 77 -50.75 -22.03 18.26
C PHE A 77 -52.03 -22.09 17.41
N ILE A 78 -52.19 -21.21 16.41
CA ILE A 78 -53.25 -21.33 15.42
C ILE A 78 -53.08 -22.64 14.63
N GLY A 79 -51.86 -22.98 14.21
CA GLY A 79 -51.55 -24.24 13.54
C GLY A 79 -51.99 -25.48 14.33
N THR A 80 -51.74 -25.54 15.65
CA THR A 80 -52.20 -26.65 16.50
C THR A 80 -53.71 -26.64 16.74
N THR A 81 -54.36 -25.48 16.74
CA THR A 81 -55.82 -25.37 16.82
C THR A 81 -56.50 -26.13 15.68
N PHE A 82 -56.01 -25.98 14.45
CA PHE A 82 -56.61 -26.61 13.28
C PHE A 82 -56.53 -28.14 13.27
N LEU A 83 -55.61 -28.76 14.03
CA LEU A 83 -55.63 -30.22 14.25
C LEU A 83 -56.89 -30.65 15.01
N PHE A 84 -57.19 -30.01 16.15
CA PHE A 84 -58.36 -30.36 16.96
C PHE A 84 -59.66 -30.04 16.23
N VAL A 85 -59.72 -28.90 15.51
CA VAL A 85 -60.88 -28.54 14.69
C VAL A 85 -61.10 -29.53 13.54
N ALA A 86 -60.03 -29.99 12.88
CA ALA A 86 -60.14 -31.05 11.86
C ALA A 86 -60.69 -32.37 12.42
N VAL A 87 -60.31 -32.74 13.65
CA VAL A 87 -60.85 -33.94 14.33
C VAL A 87 -62.34 -33.75 14.67
N PHE A 88 -62.75 -32.59 15.18
CA PHE A 88 -64.16 -32.29 15.44
C PHE A 88 -65.00 -32.24 14.15
N ASP A 89 -64.57 -31.52 13.12
CA ASP A 89 -65.25 -31.45 11.81
C ASP A 89 -65.37 -32.88 11.20
N LEU A 90 -64.32 -33.71 11.28
CA LEU A 90 -64.36 -35.09 10.80
C LEU A 90 -65.37 -35.97 11.56
N ILE A 91 -65.32 -36.00 12.90
CA ILE A 91 -66.24 -36.84 13.68
C ILE A 91 -67.68 -36.32 13.59
N HIS A 92 -67.88 -35.00 13.50
CA HIS A 92 -69.17 -34.38 13.15
C HIS A 92 -69.73 -34.94 11.85
N THR A 93 -68.91 -34.97 10.78
CA THR A 93 -69.32 -35.50 9.48
C THR A 93 -69.70 -36.98 9.57
N LEU A 94 -68.93 -37.79 10.31
CA LEU A 94 -69.21 -39.23 10.50
C LEU A 94 -70.45 -39.49 11.38
N ALA A 95 -70.77 -38.57 12.31
CA ALA A 95 -71.97 -38.60 13.14
C ALA A 95 -73.23 -38.03 12.44
N TYR A 96 -73.09 -37.49 11.23
CA TYR A 96 -74.19 -36.87 10.50
C TYR A 96 -75.26 -37.91 10.09
N LYS A 97 -76.53 -37.50 10.16
CA LYS A 97 -77.70 -38.35 9.88
C LYS A 97 -77.67 -38.89 8.46
N GLY A 98 -77.49 -40.22 8.33
CA GLY A 98 -77.40 -40.93 7.05
C GLY A 98 -76.05 -41.61 6.79
N MET A 99 -75.00 -41.30 7.56
CA MET A 99 -73.71 -42.03 7.51
C MET A 99 -73.79 -43.47 8.03
N GLY A 100 -74.64 -43.73 9.03
CA GLY A 100 -74.81 -45.05 9.63
C GLY A 100 -73.68 -45.53 10.56
N ILE A 101 -72.69 -44.69 10.86
CA ILE A 101 -71.52 -45.04 11.69
C ILE A 101 -71.84 -44.99 13.18
N PHE A 102 -72.64 -44.00 13.61
CA PHE A 102 -73.10 -43.85 14.98
C PHE A 102 -74.61 -44.14 15.05
N ALA A 103 -75.07 -44.66 16.20
CA ALA A 103 -76.46 -45.06 16.41
C ALA A 103 -77.45 -43.89 16.63
N ASP A 104 -77.02 -42.63 16.49
CA ASP A 104 -77.89 -41.47 16.62
C ASP A 104 -78.73 -41.24 15.35
N ILE A 105 -80.03 -41.46 15.46
CA ILE A 105 -81.02 -41.26 14.39
C ILE A 105 -81.56 -39.81 14.40
N THR A 106 -81.30 -39.05 15.48
CA THR A 106 -81.78 -37.67 15.66
C THR A 106 -80.95 -36.64 14.90
N GLY A 107 -79.62 -36.81 14.84
CA GLY A 107 -78.69 -35.78 14.36
C GLY A 107 -78.25 -34.80 15.46
N ASN A 108 -78.69 -35.02 16.70
CA ASN A 108 -78.25 -34.25 17.85
C ASN A 108 -76.73 -34.41 18.08
N LEU A 109 -76.19 -35.63 17.98
CA LEU A 109 -74.75 -35.88 18.18
C LEU A 109 -73.88 -35.05 17.21
N ALA A 110 -74.28 -35.00 15.92
CA ALA A 110 -73.59 -34.18 14.93
C ALA A 110 -73.64 -32.69 15.30
N THR A 111 -74.79 -32.14 15.67
CA THR A 111 -74.93 -30.72 16.03
C THR A 111 -74.22 -30.37 17.36
N GLN A 112 -74.12 -31.30 18.31
CA GLN A 112 -73.31 -31.13 19.53
C GLN A 112 -71.81 -31.09 19.22
N LEU A 113 -71.31 -32.00 18.38
CA LEU A 113 -69.91 -32.02 17.94
C LEU A 113 -69.54 -30.76 17.13
N TRP A 114 -70.48 -30.23 16.33
CA TRP A 114 -70.30 -28.96 15.62
C TRP A 114 -70.04 -27.80 16.59
N ILE A 115 -70.93 -27.61 17.57
CA ILE A 115 -70.82 -26.53 18.55
C ILE A 115 -69.54 -26.67 19.38
N ALA A 116 -69.17 -27.90 19.78
CA ALA A 116 -67.92 -28.17 20.48
C ALA A 116 -66.69 -27.76 19.64
N GLY A 117 -66.63 -28.17 18.37
CA GLY A 117 -65.53 -27.79 17.46
C GLY A 117 -65.43 -26.28 17.21
N ARG A 118 -66.57 -25.58 17.10
CA ARG A 118 -66.60 -24.12 16.94
C ARG A 118 -66.19 -23.37 18.20
N TYR A 119 -66.52 -23.85 19.39
CA TYR A 119 -65.96 -23.29 20.64
C TYR A 119 -64.45 -23.46 20.73
N VAL A 120 -63.89 -24.62 20.36
CA VAL A 120 -62.42 -24.82 20.30
C VAL A 120 -61.76 -23.83 19.35
N LEU A 121 -62.35 -23.62 18.17
CA LEU A 121 -61.87 -22.65 17.17
C LEU A 121 -61.93 -21.21 17.70
N ALA A 122 -63.10 -20.75 18.16
CA ALA A 122 -63.33 -19.37 18.58
C ALA A 122 -62.53 -18.99 19.82
N LEU A 123 -62.47 -19.85 20.85
CA LEU A 123 -61.71 -19.59 22.07
C LEU A 123 -60.20 -19.57 21.81
N SER A 124 -59.69 -20.44 20.92
CA SER A 124 -58.28 -20.40 20.51
C SER A 124 -57.96 -19.12 19.74
N PHE A 125 -58.86 -18.65 18.88
CA PHE A 125 -58.70 -17.36 18.18
C PHE A 125 -58.77 -16.13 19.10
N VAL A 126 -59.48 -16.20 20.24
CA VAL A 126 -59.43 -15.17 21.29
C VAL A 126 -58.16 -15.28 22.14
N ALA A 127 -57.67 -16.48 22.40
CA ALA A 127 -56.46 -16.71 23.19
C ALA A 127 -55.16 -16.37 22.42
N ALA A 128 -55.10 -16.59 21.11
CA ALA A 128 -53.88 -16.46 20.31
C ALA A 128 -53.18 -15.08 20.38
N PRO A 129 -53.88 -13.93 20.42
CA PRO A 129 -53.25 -12.61 20.57
C PRO A 129 -52.85 -12.24 22.01
N LEU A 130 -53.09 -13.11 23.00
CA LEU A 130 -52.78 -12.82 24.41
C LEU A 130 -51.29 -13.02 24.74
N PRO A 131 -50.70 -12.18 25.61
CA PRO A 131 -49.26 -12.20 25.87
C PRO A 131 -48.85 -13.34 26.84
N PHE A 132 -48.70 -14.56 26.31
CA PHE A 132 -48.09 -15.66 27.05
C PHE A 132 -46.58 -15.44 27.23
N LYS A 133 -46.14 -15.06 28.43
CA LYS A 133 -44.71 -14.93 28.76
C LYS A 133 -44.10 -16.31 29.05
N GLY A 134 -43.17 -16.77 28.20
CA GLY A 134 -42.22 -17.84 28.52
C GLY A 134 -42.31 -19.12 27.67
N PRO A 135 -41.40 -20.10 27.89
CA PRO A 135 -41.17 -21.25 27.00
C PRO A 135 -42.20 -22.37 27.17
N ASN A 136 -43.49 -22.04 27.27
CA ASN A 136 -44.56 -22.98 27.61
C ASN A 136 -45.47 -23.37 26.42
N ARG A 137 -44.91 -23.40 25.20
CA ARG A 137 -45.59 -23.92 23.99
C ARG A 137 -46.20 -25.32 24.21
N LYS A 138 -45.53 -26.18 25.01
CA LYS A 138 -46.03 -27.50 25.41
C LYS A 138 -47.25 -27.43 26.34
N LEU A 139 -47.26 -26.51 27.31
CA LEU A 139 -48.38 -26.29 28.21
C LEU A 139 -49.59 -25.72 27.46
N LEU A 140 -49.35 -24.80 26.52
CA LEU A 140 -50.39 -24.19 25.71
C LEU A 140 -51.06 -25.22 24.77
N PHE A 141 -50.26 -26.09 24.11
CA PHE A 141 -50.78 -27.25 23.39
C PHE A 141 -51.50 -28.25 24.32
N GLY A 142 -50.95 -28.53 25.50
CA GLY A 142 -51.56 -29.41 26.50
C GLY A 142 -52.92 -28.88 26.99
N PHE A 143 -53.07 -27.57 27.15
CA PHE A 143 -54.35 -26.93 27.47
C PHE A 143 -55.37 -27.08 26.34
N GLN A 144 -54.97 -26.86 25.08
CA GLN A 144 -55.85 -27.11 23.93
C GLN A 144 -56.29 -28.57 23.84
N ALA A 145 -55.35 -29.51 24.02
CA ALA A 145 -55.62 -30.93 24.02
C ALA A 145 -56.61 -31.30 25.14
N PHE A 146 -56.33 -30.87 26.37
CA PHE A 146 -57.21 -31.09 27.52
C PHE A 146 -58.62 -30.53 27.30
N PHE A 147 -58.74 -29.27 26.87
CA PHE A 147 -60.03 -28.62 26.65
C PHE A 147 -60.84 -29.29 25.53
N SER A 148 -60.17 -29.62 24.41
CA SER A 148 -60.79 -30.35 23.29
C SER A 148 -61.26 -31.75 23.71
N THR A 149 -60.43 -32.49 24.45
CA THR A 149 -60.80 -33.81 24.99
C THR A 149 -61.95 -33.72 26.00
N ALA A 150 -61.96 -32.70 26.87
CA ALA A 150 -63.03 -32.50 27.84
C ALA A 150 -64.38 -32.21 27.16
N LEU A 151 -64.41 -31.33 26.15
CA LEU A 151 -65.61 -31.09 25.34
C LEU A 151 -66.07 -32.35 24.59
N PHE A 152 -65.14 -33.09 23.99
CA PHE A 152 -65.46 -34.34 23.31
C PHE A 152 -66.08 -35.38 24.27
N LEU A 153 -65.51 -35.54 25.46
CA LEU A 153 -66.04 -36.44 26.49
C LEU A 153 -67.42 -35.98 27.01
N LEU A 154 -67.66 -34.68 27.19
CA LEU A 154 -68.99 -34.18 27.58
C LEU A 154 -70.07 -34.55 26.56
N VAL A 155 -69.77 -34.43 25.26
CA VAL A 155 -70.68 -34.84 24.18
C VAL A 155 -70.88 -36.36 24.20
N MET A 156 -69.80 -37.15 24.18
CA MET A 156 -69.88 -38.61 24.10
C MET A 156 -70.48 -39.28 25.35
N THR A 157 -70.46 -38.61 26.51
CA THR A 157 -71.11 -39.09 27.75
C THR A 157 -72.56 -38.63 27.90
N GLY A 158 -73.10 -37.86 26.94
CA GLY A 158 -74.47 -37.33 27.00
C GLY A 158 -74.66 -36.19 28.02
N ASN A 159 -73.59 -35.66 28.61
CA ASN A 159 -73.64 -34.54 29.56
C ASN A 159 -73.67 -33.16 28.86
N PHE A 160 -73.51 -33.12 27.55
CA PHE A 160 -73.63 -31.90 26.75
C PHE A 160 -75.12 -31.62 26.43
N PRO A 161 -75.61 -30.36 26.51
CA PRO A 161 -77.03 -30.07 26.28
C PRO A 161 -77.48 -30.42 24.85
N GLU A 162 -78.77 -30.74 24.68
CA GLU A 162 -79.33 -31.02 23.36
C GLU A 162 -79.22 -29.80 22.43
N CYS A 163 -78.75 -30.04 21.21
CA CYS A 163 -78.59 -29.04 20.15
C CYS A 163 -79.67 -29.16 19.05
N PHE A 164 -80.23 -30.36 18.86
CA PHE A 164 -81.30 -30.62 17.89
C PHE A 164 -82.31 -31.62 18.44
N ASN A 165 -83.60 -31.35 18.22
CA ASN A 165 -84.72 -32.23 18.54
C ASN A 165 -85.53 -32.49 17.26
N GLN A 166 -85.96 -33.74 17.02
CA GLN A 166 -86.65 -34.12 15.78
C GLN A 166 -88.00 -33.40 15.58
N ASP A 167 -88.71 -33.05 16.66
CA ASP A 167 -90.05 -32.46 16.59
C ASP A 167 -90.03 -30.92 16.50
N THR A 168 -89.02 -30.28 17.10
CA THR A 168 -88.94 -28.80 17.21
C THR A 168 -87.76 -28.18 16.45
N GLY A 169 -86.89 -28.99 15.85
CA GLY A 169 -85.68 -28.53 15.17
C GLY A 169 -84.57 -28.07 16.13
N LEU A 170 -83.90 -26.96 15.79
CA LEU A 170 -82.77 -26.42 16.54
C LEU A 170 -83.17 -25.96 17.95
N THR A 171 -82.40 -26.35 18.97
CA THR A 171 -82.71 -25.93 20.35
C THR A 171 -82.29 -24.48 20.63
N ARG A 172 -82.91 -23.86 21.64
CA ARG A 172 -82.50 -22.54 22.13
C ARG A 172 -81.03 -22.50 22.56
N PHE A 173 -80.50 -23.61 23.10
CA PHE A 173 -79.10 -23.72 23.50
C PHE A 173 -78.15 -23.66 22.31
N LYS A 174 -78.48 -24.36 21.21
CA LYS A 174 -77.71 -24.33 19.95
C LYS A 174 -77.65 -22.91 19.38
N ILE A 175 -78.82 -22.28 19.22
CA ILE A 175 -78.93 -20.91 18.66
C ILE A 175 -78.17 -19.89 19.53
N ALA A 176 -78.34 -19.95 20.86
CA ALA A 176 -77.60 -19.07 21.77
C ALA A 176 -76.08 -19.30 21.69
N SER A 177 -75.63 -20.55 21.57
CA SER A 177 -74.21 -20.89 21.44
C SER A 177 -73.59 -20.33 20.15
N GLU A 178 -74.29 -20.39 19.02
CA GLU A 178 -73.82 -19.81 17.76
C GLU A 178 -73.67 -18.28 17.85
N TYR A 179 -74.62 -17.58 18.47
CA TYR A 179 -74.47 -16.13 18.72
C TYR A 179 -73.28 -15.80 19.64
N ILE A 180 -73.01 -16.63 20.66
CA ILE A 180 -71.83 -16.48 21.53
C ILE A 180 -70.55 -16.71 20.72
N ILE A 181 -70.51 -17.73 19.87
CA ILE A 181 -69.39 -18.04 18.97
C ILE A 181 -69.12 -16.87 18.00
N CYS A 182 -70.17 -16.30 17.40
CA CYS A 182 -70.07 -15.09 16.58
C CYS A 182 -69.48 -13.90 17.36
N ALA A 183 -69.93 -13.68 18.60
CA ALA A 183 -69.36 -12.63 19.45
C ALA A 183 -67.88 -12.88 19.77
N LEU A 184 -67.46 -14.12 20.02
CA LEU A 184 -66.06 -14.49 20.22
C LEU A 184 -65.20 -14.25 18.97
N PHE A 185 -65.71 -14.53 17.76
CA PHE A 185 -65.00 -14.19 16.52
C PHE A 185 -64.86 -12.68 16.32
N ILE A 186 -65.88 -11.88 16.66
CA ILE A 186 -65.80 -10.42 16.63
C ILE A 186 -64.75 -9.90 17.64
N VAL A 187 -64.73 -10.43 18.86
CA VAL A 187 -63.70 -10.12 19.87
C VAL A 187 -62.31 -10.51 19.38
N SER A 188 -62.15 -11.67 18.73
CA SER A 188 -60.87 -12.07 18.12
C SER A 188 -60.43 -11.10 17.04
N MET A 189 -61.32 -10.68 16.13
CA MET A 189 -61.00 -9.66 15.12
C MET A 189 -60.54 -8.33 15.74
N MET A 190 -61.19 -7.88 16.81
CA MET A 190 -60.77 -6.69 17.55
C MET A 190 -59.39 -6.88 18.21
N LEU A 191 -59.16 -7.99 18.90
CA LEU A 191 -57.87 -8.30 19.55
C LEU A 191 -56.74 -8.42 18.52
N LEU A 192 -56.98 -9.07 17.39
CA LEU A 192 -56.02 -9.25 16.31
C LEU A 192 -55.66 -7.90 15.65
N HIS A 193 -56.63 -6.99 15.50
CA HIS A 193 -56.37 -5.62 15.02
C HIS A 193 -55.58 -4.79 16.05
N LEU A 194 -55.97 -4.82 17.33
CA LEU A 194 -55.26 -4.13 18.42
C LEU A 194 -53.83 -4.64 18.62
N ARG A 195 -53.60 -5.93 18.35
CA ARG A 195 -52.29 -6.61 18.44
C ARG A 195 -51.64 -6.84 17.08
N ARG A 196 -52.01 -6.07 16.04
CA ARG A 196 -51.51 -6.25 14.66
C ARG A 196 -49.98 -6.34 14.53
N ASN A 197 -49.23 -5.72 15.43
CA ASN A 197 -47.76 -5.77 15.44
C ASN A 197 -47.18 -7.18 15.79
N MET A 198 -47.99 -8.10 16.31
CA MET A 198 -47.59 -9.50 16.58
C MET A 198 -47.75 -10.43 15.37
N VAL A 199 -48.39 -9.95 14.30
CA VAL A 199 -48.79 -10.74 13.12
C VAL A 199 -48.27 -10.05 11.86
N SER A 200 -47.76 -10.81 10.90
CA SER A 200 -47.25 -10.21 9.68
C SER A 200 -48.40 -9.58 8.86
N PRO A 201 -48.19 -8.42 8.19
CA PRO A 201 -49.26 -7.77 7.42
C PRO A 201 -49.89 -8.68 6.36
N GLU A 202 -49.10 -9.60 5.81
CA GLU A 202 -49.53 -10.58 4.81
C GLU A 202 -50.43 -11.68 5.40
N MET A 203 -50.30 -11.98 6.69
CA MET A 203 -51.18 -12.89 7.43
C MET A 203 -52.41 -12.18 8.00
N LEU A 204 -52.27 -10.91 8.42
CA LEU A 204 -53.33 -10.14 9.09
C LEU A 204 -54.60 -10.03 8.23
N ASN A 205 -54.48 -9.53 7.00
CA ASN A 205 -55.66 -9.24 6.16
C ASN A 205 -56.44 -10.50 5.75
N PRO A 206 -55.79 -11.60 5.30
CA PRO A 206 -56.48 -12.88 5.07
C PRO A 206 -57.11 -13.45 6.35
N MET A 207 -56.46 -13.35 7.50
CA MET A 207 -57.02 -13.87 8.76
C MET A 207 -58.27 -13.09 9.20
N MET A 208 -58.27 -11.76 9.08
CA MET A 208 -59.45 -10.93 9.31
C MET A 208 -60.60 -11.27 8.35
N MET A 209 -60.31 -11.50 7.07
CA MET A 209 -61.30 -11.93 6.08
C MET A 209 -61.87 -13.31 6.42
N SER A 210 -61.04 -14.26 6.86
CA SER A 210 -61.50 -15.57 7.33
C SER A 210 -62.43 -15.44 8.53
N LEU A 211 -62.08 -14.65 9.55
CA LEU A 211 -62.91 -14.50 10.75
C LEU A 211 -64.27 -13.87 10.42
N ALA A 212 -64.30 -12.89 9.50
CA ALA A 212 -65.55 -12.29 9.02
C ALA A 212 -66.42 -13.31 8.26
N LEU A 213 -65.84 -14.11 7.36
CA LEU A 213 -66.54 -15.15 6.62
C LEU A 213 -67.04 -16.28 7.53
N THR A 214 -66.25 -16.71 8.52
CA THR A 214 -66.70 -17.68 9.54
C THR A 214 -67.85 -17.12 10.36
N THR A 215 -67.80 -15.85 10.78
CA THR A 215 -68.91 -15.20 11.51
C THR A 215 -70.19 -15.16 10.67
N ALA A 216 -70.08 -14.83 9.38
CA ALA A 216 -71.22 -14.86 8.46
C ALA A 216 -71.75 -16.30 8.24
N SER A 217 -70.88 -17.30 8.20
CA SER A 217 -71.21 -18.72 8.08
C SER A 217 -72.03 -19.22 9.28
N GLU A 218 -71.60 -18.95 10.51
CA GLU A 218 -72.33 -19.34 11.72
C GLU A 218 -73.70 -18.62 11.81
N ILE A 219 -73.81 -17.36 11.39
CA ILE A 219 -75.12 -16.66 11.28
C ILE A 219 -76.04 -17.40 10.31
N MET A 220 -75.57 -17.86 9.15
CA MET A 220 -76.39 -18.64 8.22
C MET A 220 -76.82 -19.99 8.81
N PHE A 221 -75.98 -20.64 9.62
CA PHE A 221 -76.34 -21.87 10.33
C PHE A 221 -77.38 -21.66 11.46
N THR A 222 -77.60 -20.43 11.95
CA THR A 222 -78.74 -20.14 12.87
C THR A 222 -80.11 -20.11 12.19
N GLN A 223 -80.17 -19.96 10.86
CA GLN A 223 -81.39 -19.56 10.14
C GLN A 223 -82.13 -20.69 9.42
N TYR A 224 -81.57 -21.90 9.34
CA TYR A 224 -82.22 -23.02 8.66
C TYR A 224 -83.24 -23.75 9.52
N VAL A 225 -84.33 -24.20 8.89
CA VAL A 225 -85.35 -25.07 9.53
C VAL A 225 -85.20 -26.52 9.07
N GLY A 226 -84.91 -26.74 7.78
CA GLY A 226 -84.59 -28.06 7.21
C GLY A 226 -83.11 -28.13 6.82
N VAL A 227 -82.54 -29.32 6.76
CA VAL A 227 -81.09 -29.45 6.47
C VAL A 227 -80.78 -29.10 5.01
N ASP A 228 -81.72 -29.31 4.09
CA ASP A 228 -81.61 -28.92 2.67
C ASP A 228 -81.73 -27.41 2.38
N ASP A 229 -81.84 -26.55 3.39
CA ASP A 229 -82.12 -25.11 3.22
C ASP A 229 -81.00 -24.34 2.49
N THR A 230 -81.41 -23.28 1.80
CA THR A 230 -80.56 -22.29 1.15
C THR A 230 -79.59 -21.59 2.12
N ALA A 231 -80.03 -21.31 3.35
CA ALA A 231 -79.17 -20.76 4.40
C ALA A 231 -78.04 -21.73 4.76
N ASN A 232 -78.35 -23.03 4.89
CA ASN A 232 -77.36 -24.06 5.21
C ASN A 232 -76.30 -24.22 4.09
N LEU A 233 -76.74 -24.21 2.82
CA LEU A 233 -75.83 -24.16 1.65
C LEU A 233 -74.92 -22.92 1.67
N ALA A 234 -75.48 -21.74 1.94
CA ALA A 234 -74.71 -20.50 2.02
C ALA A 234 -73.67 -20.54 3.16
N GLY A 235 -74.05 -21.10 4.31
CA GLY A 235 -73.14 -21.36 5.43
C GLY A 235 -71.92 -22.19 5.03
N HIS A 236 -72.13 -23.35 4.40
CA HIS A 236 -71.03 -24.20 3.93
C HIS A 236 -70.13 -23.51 2.89
N TYR A 237 -70.67 -22.70 1.97
CA TYR A 237 -69.85 -21.94 1.01
C TYR A 237 -69.00 -20.86 1.68
N LEU A 238 -69.56 -20.14 2.66
CA LEU A 238 -68.82 -19.15 3.45
C LEU A 238 -67.71 -19.81 4.29
N LYS A 239 -67.96 -20.98 4.87
CA LYS A 239 -66.96 -21.78 5.61
C LYS A 239 -65.80 -22.22 4.73
N ILE A 240 -66.09 -22.76 3.54
CA ILE A 240 -65.08 -23.17 2.56
C ILE A 240 -64.19 -21.98 2.16
N ALA A 241 -64.79 -20.82 1.89
CA ALA A 241 -64.05 -19.60 1.58
C ALA A 241 -63.19 -19.14 2.78
N ALA A 242 -63.71 -19.19 4.00
CA ALA A 242 -62.97 -18.83 5.22
C ALA A 242 -61.71 -19.70 5.39
N TYR A 243 -61.83 -21.03 5.30
CA TYR A 243 -60.70 -21.95 5.46
C TYR A 243 -59.61 -21.72 4.39
N TYR A 244 -59.98 -21.37 3.16
CA TYR A 244 -59.01 -20.95 2.13
C TYR A 244 -58.25 -19.68 2.51
N PHE A 245 -58.90 -18.69 3.11
CA PHE A 245 -58.20 -17.47 3.55
C PHE A 245 -57.20 -17.75 4.67
N VAL A 246 -57.49 -18.66 5.61
CA VAL A 246 -56.50 -19.13 6.60
C VAL A 246 -55.33 -19.83 5.92
N TYR A 247 -55.61 -20.79 5.03
CA TYR A 247 -54.59 -21.52 4.27
C TYR A 247 -53.67 -20.57 3.50
N ARG A 248 -54.24 -19.57 2.83
CA ARG A 248 -53.47 -18.54 2.11
C ARG A 248 -52.61 -17.71 3.06
N ALA A 249 -53.13 -17.30 4.22
CA ALA A 249 -52.37 -16.57 5.24
C ALA A 249 -51.13 -17.37 5.68
N VAL A 250 -51.36 -18.65 5.98
CA VAL A 250 -50.40 -19.63 6.48
C VAL A 250 -49.32 -19.97 5.44
N VAL A 251 -49.70 -20.23 4.20
CA VAL A 251 -48.76 -20.61 3.12
C VAL A 251 -47.87 -19.44 2.70
N VAL A 252 -48.45 -18.25 2.53
CA VAL A 252 -47.67 -17.06 2.11
C VAL A 252 -46.68 -16.64 3.20
N ALA A 253 -47.10 -16.64 4.47
CA ALA A 253 -46.23 -16.30 5.59
C ALA A 253 -45.18 -17.40 5.89
N GLY A 254 -45.58 -18.67 5.88
CA GLY A 254 -44.76 -19.80 6.34
C GLY A 254 -43.83 -20.43 5.30
N LEU A 255 -44.11 -20.30 4.00
CA LEU A 255 -43.29 -20.90 2.93
C LEU A 255 -42.65 -19.87 2.00
N MET A 256 -43.41 -18.92 1.44
CA MET A 256 -42.88 -18.04 0.39
C MET A 256 -41.81 -17.06 0.92
N LYS A 257 -42.07 -16.45 2.09
CA LYS A 257 -41.18 -15.42 2.66
C LYS A 257 -39.78 -15.95 3.08
N PRO A 258 -39.63 -17.13 3.70
CA PRO A 258 -38.31 -17.74 3.91
C PRO A 258 -37.55 -18.04 2.61
N TYR A 259 -38.24 -18.50 1.56
CA TYR A 259 -37.64 -18.75 0.26
C TYR A 259 -37.16 -17.46 -0.42
N ASP A 260 -37.97 -16.40 -0.42
CA ASP A 260 -37.58 -15.08 -0.95
C ASP A 260 -36.36 -14.49 -0.21
N LEU A 261 -36.27 -14.70 1.11
CA LEU A 261 -35.12 -14.28 1.91
C LEU A 261 -33.86 -15.12 1.61
N LEU A 262 -34.01 -16.43 1.39
CA LEU A 262 -32.91 -17.31 0.95
C LEU A 262 -32.37 -16.91 -0.43
N PHE A 263 -33.25 -16.69 -1.42
CA PHE A 263 -32.84 -16.24 -2.75
C PHE A 263 -32.21 -14.84 -2.74
N LYS A 264 -32.76 -13.89 -1.94
CA LYS A 264 -32.12 -12.58 -1.75
C LYS A 264 -30.76 -12.68 -1.05
N GLY A 265 -30.62 -13.55 -0.05
CA GLY A 265 -29.35 -13.81 0.62
C GLY A 265 -28.29 -14.39 -0.32
N LEU A 266 -28.68 -15.39 -1.14
CA LEU A 266 -27.80 -15.98 -2.14
C LEU A 266 -27.36 -14.96 -3.19
N LYS A 267 -28.31 -14.18 -3.73
CA LYS A 267 -28.02 -13.13 -4.72
C LYS A 267 -27.15 -12.02 -4.13
N SER A 268 -27.42 -11.59 -2.90
CA SER A 268 -26.60 -10.59 -2.21
C SER A 268 -25.18 -11.09 -1.93
N ALA A 269 -24.99 -12.38 -1.65
CA ALA A 269 -23.67 -12.99 -1.50
C ALA A 269 -22.91 -13.02 -2.84
N GLU A 270 -23.59 -13.40 -3.93
CA GLU A 270 -23.01 -13.40 -5.29
C GLU A 270 -22.64 -11.98 -5.75
N GLU A 271 -23.53 -11.00 -5.57
CA GLU A 271 -23.29 -9.58 -5.88
C GLU A 271 -22.12 -9.02 -5.04
N THR A 272 -22.03 -9.39 -3.75
CA THR A 272 -20.92 -9.00 -2.87
C THR A 272 -19.59 -9.61 -3.34
N GLN A 273 -19.57 -10.90 -3.70
CA GLN A 273 -18.38 -11.56 -4.22
C GLN A 273 -17.91 -10.92 -5.53
N ARG A 274 -18.84 -10.62 -6.46
CA ARG A 274 -18.54 -9.96 -7.73
C ARG A 274 -18.02 -8.53 -7.52
N ALA A 275 -18.60 -7.78 -6.59
CA ALA A 275 -18.14 -6.44 -6.22
C ALA A 275 -16.72 -6.45 -5.61
N LEU A 276 -16.41 -7.41 -4.72
CA LEU A 276 -15.07 -7.55 -4.14
C LEU A 276 -14.01 -7.88 -5.21
N LEU A 277 -14.36 -8.70 -6.21
CA LEU A 277 -13.46 -9.03 -7.33
C LEU A 277 -13.23 -7.85 -8.28
N ASN A 278 -14.27 -7.06 -8.55
CA ASN A 278 -14.19 -5.87 -9.42
C ASN A 278 -13.58 -4.65 -8.71
N ALA A 279 -13.55 -4.61 -7.38
CA ALA A 279 -12.81 -3.60 -6.62
C ALA A 279 -11.28 -3.74 -6.77
N ILE A 280 -10.78 -4.91 -7.19
CA ILE A 280 -9.36 -5.14 -7.48
C ILE A 280 -9.07 -4.66 -8.90
N THR A 281 -8.27 -3.60 -9.02
CA THR A 281 -7.91 -2.93 -10.30
C THR A 281 -6.91 -3.71 -11.17
N GLU A 282 -6.64 -4.97 -10.82
CA GLU A 282 -5.71 -5.87 -11.50
C GLU A 282 -6.46 -7.14 -11.93
N SER A 283 -5.93 -7.91 -12.88
CA SER A 283 -6.66 -9.09 -13.37
C SER A 283 -6.71 -10.18 -12.29
N VAL A 284 -7.93 -10.52 -11.86
CA VAL A 284 -8.22 -11.61 -10.93
C VAL A 284 -9.18 -12.58 -11.60
N PHE A 285 -8.82 -13.86 -11.60
CA PHE A 285 -9.68 -14.92 -12.11
C PHE A 285 -9.39 -16.27 -11.48
N LEU A 286 -10.37 -17.16 -11.52
CA LEU A 286 -10.30 -18.55 -11.04
C LEU A 286 -10.50 -19.48 -12.24
N ILE A 287 -9.62 -20.47 -12.41
CA ILE A 287 -9.73 -21.50 -13.44
C ILE A 287 -9.82 -22.90 -12.84
N GLU A 288 -10.44 -23.83 -13.57
CA GLU A 288 -10.26 -25.27 -13.37
C GLU A 288 -8.94 -25.75 -14.00
N ARG A 289 -8.55 -26.99 -13.71
CA ARG A 289 -7.26 -27.57 -14.13
C ARG A 289 -7.06 -27.61 -15.65
N ASP A 290 -8.13 -27.72 -16.42
CA ASP A 290 -8.09 -27.68 -17.89
C ASP A 290 -7.84 -26.27 -18.46
N GLY A 291 -8.01 -25.21 -17.66
CA GLY A 291 -7.94 -23.80 -18.06
C GLY A 291 -9.29 -23.09 -18.15
N THR A 292 -10.41 -23.76 -17.91
CA THR A 292 -11.76 -23.17 -17.99
C THR A 292 -11.98 -22.16 -16.87
N ALA A 293 -12.30 -20.91 -17.22
CA ALA A 293 -12.48 -19.84 -16.24
C ALA A 293 -13.84 -19.93 -15.54
N LEU A 294 -13.83 -20.12 -14.22
CA LEU A 294 -15.02 -20.15 -13.38
C LEU A 294 -15.48 -18.77 -12.95
N VAL A 295 -14.54 -17.85 -12.74
CA VAL A 295 -14.78 -16.50 -12.23
C VAL A 295 -13.73 -15.58 -12.86
N ALA A 296 -14.14 -14.40 -13.31
CA ALA A 296 -13.26 -13.35 -13.83
C ALA A 296 -13.75 -11.98 -13.36
N ASN A 297 -12.82 -11.04 -13.12
CA ASN A 297 -13.15 -9.65 -12.88
C ASN A 297 -13.16 -8.81 -14.16
N GLU A 298 -13.80 -7.64 -14.10
CA GLU A 298 -13.91 -6.70 -15.23
C GLU A 298 -12.54 -6.29 -15.80
N THR A 299 -11.51 -6.15 -14.95
CA THR A 299 -10.14 -5.84 -15.40
C THR A 299 -9.56 -6.91 -16.30
N LEU A 300 -9.76 -8.20 -16.02
CA LEU A 300 -9.37 -9.26 -16.95
C LEU A 300 -10.15 -9.18 -18.26
N ALA A 301 -11.47 -9.06 -18.18
CA ALA A 301 -12.34 -9.04 -19.35
C ALA A 301 -11.97 -7.88 -20.30
N ALA A 302 -11.80 -6.67 -19.76
CA ALA A 302 -11.31 -5.50 -20.49
C ALA A 302 -9.91 -5.71 -21.12
N ARG A 303 -8.97 -6.32 -20.39
CA ARG A 303 -7.62 -6.66 -20.94
C ARG A 303 -7.66 -7.74 -22.04
N LEU A 304 -8.70 -8.56 -22.09
CA LEU A 304 -8.94 -9.54 -23.16
C LEU A 304 -9.83 -8.99 -24.30
N GLY A 305 -10.34 -7.75 -24.18
CA GLY A 305 -11.27 -7.16 -25.15
C GLY A 305 -12.63 -7.84 -25.19
N LYS A 306 -13.08 -8.42 -24.05
CA LYS A 306 -14.29 -9.24 -23.92
C LYS A 306 -15.16 -8.79 -22.74
N SER A 307 -16.40 -9.28 -22.67
CA SER A 307 -17.22 -9.16 -21.45
C SER A 307 -16.87 -10.26 -20.43
N VAL A 308 -17.25 -10.07 -19.16
CA VAL A 308 -17.02 -11.09 -18.10
C VAL A 308 -17.78 -12.38 -18.44
N GLU A 309 -18.97 -12.26 -19.01
CA GLU A 309 -19.83 -13.37 -19.44
C GLU A 309 -19.27 -14.17 -20.62
N GLU A 310 -18.42 -13.55 -21.46
CA GLU A 310 -17.71 -14.27 -22.53
C GLU A 310 -16.45 -14.99 -22.03
N VAL A 311 -15.84 -14.52 -20.94
CA VAL A 311 -14.64 -15.10 -20.35
C VAL A 311 -15.00 -16.27 -19.44
N VAL A 312 -16.01 -16.12 -18.59
CA VAL A 312 -16.49 -17.19 -17.69
C VAL A 312 -17.14 -18.31 -18.50
N GLY A 313 -16.73 -19.56 -18.24
CA GLY A 313 -17.12 -20.75 -18.99
C GLY A 313 -16.24 -21.03 -20.21
N THR A 314 -15.34 -20.12 -20.59
CA THR A 314 -14.41 -20.29 -21.71
C THR A 314 -13.03 -20.73 -21.21
N ASN A 315 -12.29 -21.51 -22.00
CA ASN A 315 -10.91 -21.86 -21.67
C ASN A 315 -9.99 -20.64 -21.85
N ILE A 316 -9.28 -20.25 -20.78
CA ILE A 316 -8.45 -19.04 -20.80
C ILE A 316 -7.29 -19.13 -21.80
N PHE A 317 -6.82 -20.35 -22.13
CA PHE A 317 -5.71 -20.54 -23.06
C PHE A 317 -6.12 -20.27 -24.51
N ASP A 318 -7.39 -20.47 -24.87
CA ASP A 318 -7.92 -20.23 -26.22
C ASP A 318 -8.11 -18.73 -26.49
N LEU A 319 -8.13 -17.92 -25.43
CA LEU A 319 -8.18 -16.45 -25.47
C LEU A 319 -6.79 -15.80 -25.55
N LEU A 320 -5.71 -16.59 -25.68
CA LEU A 320 -4.33 -16.13 -25.73
C LEU A 320 -3.63 -16.53 -27.05
N PRO A 321 -2.61 -15.76 -27.50
CA PRO A 321 -1.76 -16.17 -28.62
C PRO A 321 -1.10 -17.54 -28.36
N ALA A 322 -1.01 -18.40 -29.39
CA ALA A 322 -0.63 -19.80 -29.25
C ALA A 322 0.70 -20.07 -28.51
N GLU A 323 1.73 -19.24 -28.76
CA GLU A 323 3.02 -19.32 -28.04
C GLU A 323 2.84 -19.06 -26.54
N LEU A 324 2.10 -18.01 -26.18
CA LEU A 324 1.83 -17.62 -24.81
C LEU A 324 0.92 -18.63 -24.11
N ALA A 325 -0.09 -19.14 -24.81
CA ALA A 325 -1.01 -20.17 -24.33
C ALA A 325 -0.24 -21.45 -23.93
N THR A 326 0.70 -21.88 -24.77
CA THR A 326 1.54 -23.07 -24.53
C THR A 326 2.42 -22.88 -23.29
N ALA A 327 3.11 -21.74 -23.19
CA ALA A 327 3.95 -21.42 -22.03
C ALA A 327 3.12 -21.31 -20.74
N ARG A 328 1.96 -20.64 -20.78
CA ARG A 328 1.06 -20.48 -19.65
C ARG A 328 0.49 -21.81 -19.17
N ARG A 329 0.08 -22.70 -20.08
CA ARG A 329 -0.46 -24.03 -19.73
C ARG A 329 0.58 -24.87 -18.97
N ALA A 330 1.85 -24.82 -19.37
CA ALA A 330 2.94 -25.50 -18.66
C ALA A 330 3.18 -24.96 -17.23
N GLN A 331 3.02 -23.64 -17.01
CA GLN A 331 3.21 -23.01 -15.70
C GLN A 331 2.00 -23.21 -14.77
N VAL A 332 0.80 -23.25 -15.33
CA VAL A 332 -0.43 -23.65 -14.62
C VAL A 332 -0.34 -25.11 -14.18
N GLU A 333 0.02 -26.04 -15.07
CA GLU A 333 0.22 -27.45 -14.70
C GLU A 333 1.38 -27.64 -13.69
N LYS A 334 2.42 -26.79 -13.75
CA LYS A 334 3.47 -26.76 -12.72
C LYS A 334 2.89 -26.39 -11.35
N ALA A 335 2.03 -25.37 -11.26
CA ALA A 335 1.39 -24.97 -10.00
C ALA A 335 0.49 -26.09 -9.45
N PHE A 336 -0.31 -26.72 -10.33
CA PHE A 336 -1.13 -27.89 -9.98
C PHE A 336 -0.29 -29.06 -9.45
N ARG A 337 0.79 -29.41 -10.15
CA ARG A 337 1.68 -30.54 -9.76
C ARG A 337 2.49 -30.28 -8.49
N THR A 338 2.85 -29.03 -8.19
CA THR A 338 3.68 -28.70 -7.00
C THR A 338 2.88 -28.26 -5.77
N GLY A 339 1.57 -28.02 -5.90
CA GLY A 339 0.73 -27.48 -4.83
C GLY A 339 1.23 -26.14 -4.27
N SER A 340 2.11 -25.45 -5.01
CA SER A 340 2.84 -24.27 -4.57
C SER A 340 2.60 -23.11 -5.52
N VAL A 341 2.70 -21.88 -5.02
CA VAL A 341 2.50 -20.66 -5.83
C VAL A 341 3.56 -20.57 -6.92
N VAL A 342 3.14 -20.29 -8.16
CA VAL A 342 4.04 -20.08 -9.30
C VAL A 342 3.94 -18.63 -9.78
N HIS A 343 5.08 -17.95 -9.79
CA HIS A 343 5.24 -16.59 -10.29
C HIS A 343 5.82 -16.60 -11.72
N ILE A 344 5.32 -15.74 -12.59
CA ILE A 344 5.73 -15.61 -13.99
C ILE A 344 5.62 -14.16 -14.47
N GLU A 345 6.65 -13.67 -15.16
CA GLU A 345 6.63 -12.39 -15.89
C GLU A 345 6.44 -12.66 -17.38
N ASP A 346 5.38 -12.10 -17.96
CA ASP A 346 5.11 -12.14 -19.41
C ASP A 346 5.25 -10.74 -20.01
N ARG A 347 5.68 -10.67 -21.27
CA ARG A 347 5.53 -9.49 -22.11
C ARG A 347 4.37 -9.68 -23.08
N ARG A 348 3.44 -8.72 -23.11
CA ARG A 348 2.33 -8.66 -24.08
C ARG A 348 2.42 -7.34 -24.86
N GLY A 349 2.99 -7.41 -26.07
CA GLY A 349 3.26 -6.23 -26.89
C GLY A 349 4.23 -5.26 -26.19
N ASN A 350 3.70 -4.11 -25.76
CA ASN A 350 4.44 -3.07 -25.02
C ASN A 350 4.27 -3.16 -23.48
N SER A 351 3.38 -4.02 -22.97
CA SER A 351 3.16 -4.17 -21.53
C SER A 351 3.88 -5.39 -20.95
N TYR A 352 4.30 -5.28 -19.70
CA TYR A 352 4.84 -6.38 -18.89
C TYR A 352 3.85 -6.73 -17.78
N LEU A 353 3.47 -8.00 -17.66
CA LEU A 353 2.56 -8.49 -16.64
C LEU A 353 3.28 -9.48 -15.72
N HIS A 354 3.24 -9.25 -14.41
CA HIS A 354 3.64 -10.23 -13.42
C HIS A 354 2.40 -10.97 -12.90
N SER A 355 2.29 -12.26 -13.20
CA SER A 355 1.21 -13.12 -12.72
C SER A 355 1.67 -14.07 -11.62
N SER A 356 0.82 -14.25 -10.62
CA SER A 356 0.96 -15.25 -9.57
C SER A 356 -0.19 -16.25 -9.67
N ILE A 357 0.13 -17.54 -9.75
CA ILE A 357 -0.81 -18.66 -9.85
C ILE A 357 -0.84 -19.37 -8.50
N TYR A 358 -1.99 -19.32 -7.83
CA TYR A 358 -2.23 -19.95 -6.53
C TYR A 358 -3.07 -21.22 -6.72
N PRO A 359 -2.50 -22.42 -6.56
CA PRO A 359 -3.28 -23.66 -6.62
C PRO A 359 -4.21 -23.77 -5.42
N ILE A 360 -5.45 -24.19 -5.66
CA ILE A 360 -6.49 -24.44 -4.68
C ILE A 360 -6.80 -25.94 -4.71
N SER A 361 -6.54 -26.60 -3.58
CA SER A 361 -6.76 -28.04 -3.42
C SER A 361 -8.19 -28.38 -3.05
N ASP A 362 -8.62 -29.58 -3.44
CA ASP A 362 -9.85 -30.20 -2.98
C ASP A 362 -9.68 -30.95 -1.65
N GLU A 363 -10.73 -31.68 -1.25
CA GLU A 363 -10.80 -32.47 -0.02
C GLU A 363 -9.72 -33.59 0.07
N THR A 364 -9.08 -33.95 -1.05
CA THR A 364 -8.02 -34.97 -1.12
C THR A 364 -6.60 -34.39 -1.02
N GLY A 365 -6.47 -33.06 -1.10
CA GLY A 365 -5.19 -32.37 -1.20
C GLY A 365 -4.69 -32.22 -2.66
N GLU A 366 -5.38 -32.78 -3.65
CA GLU A 366 -5.07 -32.56 -5.06
C GLU A 366 -5.50 -31.16 -5.49
N ALA A 367 -4.61 -30.43 -6.18
CA ALA A 367 -4.92 -29.11 -6.71
C ALA A 367 -5.89 -29.25 -7.90
N VAL A 368 -7.13 -28.76 -7.73
CA VAL A 368 -8.21 -28.87 -8.73
C VAL A 368 -8.52 -27.55 -9.44
N ARG A 369 -8.26 -26.43 -8.78
CA ARG A 369 -8.46 -25.07 -9.31
C ARG A 369 -7.23 -24.21 -9.10
N ALA A 370 -7.10 -23.13 -9.84
CA ALA A 370 -6.07 -22.13 -9.62
C ALA A 370 -6.66 -20.73 -9.64
N ALA A 371 -6.34 -19.91 -8.63
CA ALA A 371 -6.59 -18.48 -8.66
C ALA A 371 -5.38 -17.76 -9.25
N ILE A 372 -5.61 -16.88 -10.23
CA ILE A 372 -4.56 -16.11 -10.90
C ILE A 372 -4.77 -14.63 -10.62
N TYR A 373 -3.71 -14.00 -10.13
CA TYR A 373 -3.60 -12.56 -9.93
C TYR A 373 -2.53 -12.02 -10.87
N SER A 374 -2.81 -10.99 -11.68
CA SER A 374 -1.84 -10.43 -12.65
C SER A 374 -1.76 -8.90 -12.62
N VAL A 375 -0.58 -8.41 -12.26
CA VAL A 375 -0.22 -6.99 -12.08
C VAL A 375 0.50 -6.45 -13.30
N ASP A 376 0.22 -5.22 -13.72
CA ASP A 376 1.03 -4.52 -14.72
C ASP A 376 2.30 -3.91 -14.10
N ILE A 377 3.47 -4.37 -14.58
CA ILE A 377 4.80 -3.92 -14.13
C ILE A 377 5.54 -3.09 -15.19
N THR A 378 4.85 -2.62 -16.22
CA THR A 378 5.44 -1.89 -17.35
C THR A 378 6.14 -0.60 -16.92
N ALA A 379 5.55 0.15 -15.99
CA ALA A 379 6.16 1.36 -15.44
C ALA A 379 7.50 1.07 -14.76
N ARG A 380 7.55 -0.01 -13.95
CA ARG A 380 8.77 -0.47 -13.29
C ARG A 380 9.85 -0.90 -14.30
N LYS A 381 9.51 -1.73 -15.30
CA LYS A 381 10.47 -2.17 -16.33
C LYS A 381 10.99 -1.02 -17.19
N LYS A 382 10.19 0.03 -17.43
CA LYS A 382 10.66 1.28 -18.06
C LYS A 382 11.66 2.01 -17.17
N MET A 383 11.38 2.15 -15.88
CA MET A 383 12.29 2.81 -14.92
C MET A 383 13.64 2.07 -14.83
N GLU A 384 13.61 0.74 -14.71
CA GLU A 384 14.81 -0.12 -14.69
C GLU A 384 15.65 0.06 -15.98
N LYS A 385 15.00 0.16 -17.15
CA LYS A 385 15.69 0.41 -18.42
C LYS A 385 16.30 1.81 -18.52
N THR A 386 15.57 2.85 -18.11
CA THR A 386 16.07 4.24 -18.12
C THR A 386 17.23 4.44 -17.14
N LEU A 387 17.24 3.73 -16.01
CA LEU A 387 18.38 3.74 -15.09
C LEU A 387 19.65 3.15 -15.74
N LEU A 388 19.51 2.01 -16.42
CA LEU A 388 20.59 1.36 -17.18
C LEU A 388 21.12 2.24 -18.32
N GLU A 389 20.23 2.85 -19.11
CA GLU A 389 20.60 3.79 -20.19
C GLU A 389 21.30 5.05 -19.65
N SER A 390 20.97 5.46 -18.41
CA SER A 390 21.65 6.55 -17.71
C SER A 390 23.05 6.14 -17.24
N GLU A 391 23.21 4.96 -16.62
CA GLU A 391 24.50 4.45 -16.15
C GLU A 391 25.49 4.25 -17.32
N GLU A 392 25.05 3.65 -18.43
CA GLU A 392 25.86 3.49 -19.64
C GLU A 392 26.31 4.86 -20.21
N LYS A 393 25.43 5.87 -20.17
CA LYS A 393 25.74 7.23 -20.61
C LYS A 393 26.80 7.90 -19.73
N TYR A 394 26.68 7.82 -18.40
CA TYR A 394 27.68 8.36 -17.48
C TYR A 394 29.04 7.67 -17.63
N ARG A 395 29.05 6.33 -17.69
CA ARG A 395 30.27 5.53 -17.91
C ARG A 395 30.95 5.88 -19.23
N SER A 396 30.18 6.12 -20.30
CA SER A 396 30.71 6.56 -21.60
C SER A 396 31.34 7.97 -21.55
N LEU A 397 30.73 8.92 -20.85
CA LEU A 397 31.29 10.27 -20.70
C LEU A 397 32.59 10.25 -19.89
N PHE A 398 32.63 9.45 -18.82
CA PHE A 398 33.81 9.27 -17.96
C PHE A 398 35.01 8.70 -18.73
N GLU A 399 34.80 7.62 -19.48
CA GLU A 399 35.83 6.90 -20.23
C GLU A 399 36.41 7.67 -21.44
N ASN A 400 35.65 8.62 -21.99
CA ASN A 400 36.04 9.40 -23.17
C ASN A 400 36.52 10.83 -22.85
N MET A 401 36.66 11.19 -21.57
CA MET A 401 37.22 12.49 -21.18
C MET A 401 38.72 12.56 -21.50
N ILE A 402 39.19 13.71 -22.00
CA ILE A 402 40.59 13.93 -22.43
C ILE A 402 41.52 14.14 -21.23
N ASP A 403 41.03 14.81 -20.18
CA ASP A 403 41.79 15.07 -18.97
C ASP A 403 41.90 13.80 -18.11
N GLY A 404 43.06 13.61 -17.48
CA GLY A 404 43.26 12.51 -16.55
C GLY A 404 42.44 12.73 -15.29
N PHE A 405 41.55 11.81 -14.97
CA PHE A 405 40.70 11.86 -13.77
C PHE A 405 41.04 10.74 -12.80
N ALA A 406 41.11 11.08 -11.51
CA ALA A 406 41.16 10.10 -10.43
C ALA A 406 40.33 10.55 -9.21
N TYR A 407 39.47 9.67 -8.72
CA TYR A 407 38.74 9.79 -7.47
C TYR A 407 39.45 9.03 -6.35
N HIS A 408 39.54 9.65 -5.17
CA HIS A 408 40.31 9.13 -4.04
C HIS A 408 39.59 9.38 -2.71
N MET A 409 39.93 8.58 -1.72
CA MET A 409 39.60 8.80 -0.31
C MET A 409 40.88 9.12 0.48
N ILE A 410 40.86 10.16 1.31
CA ILE A 410 41.97 10.51 2.21
C ILE A 410 42.01 9.52 3.38
N VAL A 411 43.22 9.20 3.85
CA VAL A 411 43.43 8.42 5.07
C VAL A 411 43.96 9.36 6.14
N LEU A 412 43.30 9.36 7.31
CA LEU A 412 43.64 10.22 8.45
C LEU A 412 44.36 9.44 9.56
N ASP A 413 45.19 10.13 10.36
CA ASP A 413 45.71 9.60 11.63
C ASP A 413 44.70 9.74 12.79
N GLU A 414 45.04 9.18 13.95
CA GLU A 414 44.25 9.30 15.19
C GLU A 414 44.07 10.75 15.69
N GLN A 415 44.78 11.72 15.10
CA GLN A 415 44.66 13.15 15.39
C GLN A 415 43.93 13.91 14.26
N GLY A 416 43.35 13.21 13.28
CA GLY A 416 42.58 13.79 12.17
C GLY A 416 43.42 14.44 11.08
N ARG A 417 44.73 14.19 11.02
CA ARG A 417 45.61 14.76 9.97
C ARG A 417 45.69 13.82 8.77
N PRO A 418 45.69 14.35 7.53
CA PRO A 418 45.87 13.54 6.33
C PRO A 418 47.25 12.90 6.30
N VAL A 419 47.30 11.58 6.22
CA VAL A 419 48.53 10.79 6.17
C VAL A 419 48.70 10.01 4.89
N ASP A 420 47.66 9.55 4.21
CA ASP A 420 47.75 8.79 2.94
C ASP A 420 46.50 9.06 2.08
N TYR A 421 46.39 8.45 0.91
CA TYR A 421 45.11 8.38 0.16
C TYR A 421 45.00 7.14 -0.71
N ILE A 422 43.77 6.66 -0.90
CA ILE A 422 43.45 5.44 -1.65
C ILE A 422 42.81 5.81 -2.99
N PHE A 423 43.30 5.24 -4.10
CA PHE A 423 42.64 5.35 -5.41
C PHE A 423 41.33 4.55 -5.42
N LEU A 424 40.21 5.18 -5.77
CA LEU A 424 38.88 4.54 -5.83
C LEU A 424 38.39 4.33 -7.26
N GLU A 425 38.63 5.31 -8.14
CA GLU A 425 38.25 5.25 -9.56
C GLU A 425 39.20 6.11 -10.38
N VAL A 426 39.55 5.67 -11.60
CA VAL A 426 40.35 6.47 -12.56
C VAL A 426 39.80 6.28 -13.96
N ASN A 427 39.91 7.30 -14.83
CA ASN A 427 39.47 7.19 -16.21
C ASN A 427 40.60 6.72 -17.16
N ARG A 428 40.25 6.43 -18.41
CA ARG A 428 41.22 6.00 -19.43
C ARG A 428 42.32 7.04 -19.73
N ALA A 429 42.01 8.33 -19.65
CA ALA A 429 43.00 9.39 -19.83
C ALA A 429 44.04 9.41 -18.70
N PHE A 430 43.66 9.10 -17.45
CA PHE A 430 44.58 8.92 -16.35
C PHE A 430 45.61 7.83 -16.68
N GLU A 431 45.15 6.67 -17.17
CA GLU A 431 46.05 5.58 -17.55
C GLU A 431 47.03 5.98 -18.67
N TYR A 432 46.56 6.78 -19.63
CA TYR A 432 47.37 7.24 -20.75
C TYR A 432 48.40 8.31 -20.33
N LEU A 433 47.99 9.27 -19.49
CA LEU A 433 48.83 10.38 -19.05
C LEU A 433 49.86 9.99 -17.98
N THR A 434 49.59 8.95 -17.17
CA THR A 434 50.47 8.49 -16.08
C THR A 434 51.17 7.17 -16.36
N GLY A 435 50.67 6.36 -17.31
CA GLY A 435 51.14 5.01 -17.58
C GLY A 435 50.66 3.95 -16.58
N LEU A 436 49.90 4.32 -15.55
CA LEU A 436 49.40 3.40 -14.51
C LEU A 436 48.06 2.78 -14.92
N LYS A 437 47.93 1.46 -14.80
CA LYS A 437 46.69 0.74 -15.07
C LYS A 437 45.75 0.80 -13.87
N ALA A 438 44.47 1.05 -14.09
CA ALA A 438 43.43 1.09 -13.05
C ALA A 438 43.44 -0.20 -12.20
N ALA A 439 43.48 -1.36 -12.86
CA ALA A 439 43.54 -2.67 -12.19
C ALA A 439 44.74 -2.83 -11.22
N ASP A 440 45.82 -2.07 -11.42
CA ASP A 440 47.02 -2.14 -10.60
C ASP A 440 47.06 -1.10 -9.47
N ILE A 441 46.17 -0.12 -9.43
CA ILE A 441 46.22 0.99 -8.45
C ILE A 441 44.94 1.14 -7.62
N ILE A 442 43.78 0.75 -8.14
CA ILE A 442 42.49 0.88 -7.45
C ILE A 442 42.51 0.04 -6.16
N GLY A 443 42.05 0.63 -5.06
CA GLY A 443 42.09 0.08 -3.71
C GLY A 443 43.46 0.13 -3.02
N LYS A 444 44.51 0.69 -3.65
CA LYS A 444 45.84 0.85 -3.04
C LYS A 444 46.08 2.28 -2.53
N ASN A 445 46.80 2.38 -1.41
CA ASN A 445 47.33 3.64 -0.89
C ASN A 445 48.37 4.25 -1.83
N VAL A 446 48.47 5.58 -1.87
CA VAL A 446 49.39 6.30 -2.74
C VAL A 446 50.84 5.95 -2.43
N ARG A 447 51.21 5.70 -1.16
CA ARG A 447 52.56 5.24 -0.81
C ARG A 447 52.96 3.92 -1.47
N ASN A 448 52.00 3.04 -1.75
CA ASN A 448 52.27 1.77 -2.42
C ASN A 448 52.39 1.93 -3.94
N VAL A 449 51.66 2.89 -4.53
CA VAL A 449 51.69 3.20 -5.97
C VAL A 449 52.91 4.08 -6.32
N PHE A 450 53.19 5.06 -5.46
CA PHE A 450 54.31 6.00 -5.53
C PHE A 450 55.11 5.99 -4.22
N PRO A 451 56.00 4.98 -4.02
CA PRO A 451 56.91 4.99 -2.88
C PRO A 451 57.78 6.25 -2.87
N GLY A 452 57.94 6.86 -1.70
CA GLY A 452 58.75 8.06 -1.48
C GLY A 452 58.03 9.39 -1.71
N ILE A 453 56.72 9.40 -2.04
CA ILE A 453 55.95 10.61 -2.37
C ILE A 453 55.97 11.68 -1.25
N GLU A 454 56.12 11.28 0.01
CA GLU A 454 56.28 12.20 1.15
C GLU A 454 57.61 13.00 1.15
N ASN A 455 58.55 12.67 0.26
CA ASN A 455 59.85 13.34 0.13
C ASN A 455 59.95 14.21 -1.14
N GLU A 456 58.88 14.33 -1.93
CA GLU A 456 58.86 15.27 -3.05
C GLU A 456 58.80 16.74 -2.56
N GLN A 457 59.23 17.69 -3.39
CA GLN A 457 59.16 19.12 -3.05
C GLN A 457 57.71 19.65 -2.93
N ALA A 458 56.71 18.89 -3.38
CA ALA A 458 55.30 19.20 -3.26
C ALA A 458 54.63 18.28 -2.23
N ASP A 459 53.97 18.86 -1.23
CA ASP A 459 53.21 18.12 -0.22
C ASP A 459 51.86 17.65 -0.78
N TRP A 460 51.88 16.65 -1.67
CA TRP A 460 50.68 16.13 -2.34
C TRP A 460 49.61 15.65 -1.34
N ILE A 461 50.02 14.95 -0.28
CA ILE A 461 49.12 14.39 0.73
C ILE A 461 48.49 15.51 1.56
N GLY A 462 49.26 16.52 1.99
CA GLY A 462 48.73 17.67 2.72
C GLY A 462 47.87 18.61 1.87
N VAL A 463 48.19 18.78 0.58
CA VAL A 463 47.38 19.56 -0.37
C VAL A 463 46.03 18.89 -0.60
N TYR A 464 45.99 17.63 -1.02
CA TYR A 464 44.71 16.93 -1.26
C TYR A 464 43.95 16.65 0.04
N GLY A 465 44.67 16.41 1.14
CA GLY A 465 44.08 16.28 2.47
C GLY A 465 43.38 17.55 2.95
N LYS A 466 43.89 18.74 2.61
CA LYS A 466 43.12 19.98 2.82
C LYS A 466 41.87 20.01 1.97
N VAL A 467 41.95 19.74 0.67
CA VAL A 467 40.78 19.74 -0.24
C VAL A 467 39.67 18.83 0.30
N ALA A 468 40.00 17.58 0.65
CA ALA A 468 39.07 16.58 1.18
C ALA A 468 38.45 16.93 2.55
N LEU A 469 39.12 17.75 3.37
CA LEU A 469 38.67 18.12 4.72
C LEU A 469 37.99 19.49 4.79
N THR A 470 38.35 20.44 3.92
CA THR A 470 37.81 21.81 3.92
C THR A 470 36.76 22.06 2.83
N GLY A 471 36.72 21.22 1.79
CA GLY A 471 35.87 21.45 0.62
C GLY A 471 36.31 22.65 -0.24
N GLN A 472 37.55 23.13 -0.09
CA GLN A 472 38.08 24.21 -0.92
C GLN A 472 38.90 23.64 -2.08
N ASP A 473 38.45 23.94 -3.30
CA ASP A 473 39.11 23.53 -4.53
C ASP A 473 40.47 24.21 -4.70
N VAL A 474 41.43 23.51 -5.30
CA VAL A 474 42.77 24.04 -5.57
C VAL A 474 43.18 23.75 -7.01
N ARG A 475 43.74 24.75 -7.69
CA ARG A 475 44.35 24.63 -9.02
C ARG A 475 45.79 25.08 -9.00
N PHE A 476 46.70 24.30 -9.57
CA PHE A 476 48.13 24.60 -9.62
C PHE A 476 48.82 23.94 -10.82
N GLU A 477 49.95 24.51 -11.25
CA GLU A 477 50.82 23.95 -12.29
C GLU A 477 52.09 23.39 -11.64
N GLN A 478 52.40 22.11 -11.83
CA GLN A 478 53.53 21.42 -11.19
C GLN A 478 54.29 20.55 -12.20
N PHE A 479 55.63 20.55 -12.12
CA PHE A 479 56.45 19.56 -12.81
C PHE A 479 56.50 18.26 -11.99
N SER A 480 56.05 17.15 -12.59
CA SER A 480 56.28 15.81 -12.05
C SER A 480 57.67 15.34 -12.45
N THR A 481 58.60 15.25 -11.50
CA THR A 481 59.94 14.68 -11.71
C THR A 481 59.88 13.21 -12.10
N ARG A 482 58.87 12.47 -11.61
CA ARG A 482 58.67 11.04 -11.85
C ARG A 482 58.12 10.72 -13.24
N LEU A 483 57.20 11.56 -13.74
CA LEU A 483 56.62 11.43 -15.08
C LEU A 483 57.35 12.29 -16.14
N ASN A 484 58.32 13.11 -15.71
CA ASN A 484 59.13 14.01 -16.52
C ASN A 484 58.29 14.98 -17.40
N LYS A 485 57.21 15.50 -16.82
CA LYS A 485 56.18 16.31 -17.50
C LYS A 485 55.64 17.41 -16.59
N TRP A 486 55.18 18.51 -17.20
CA TRP A 486 54.41 19.53 -16.51
C TRP A 486 52.92 19.21 -16.57
N TYR A 487 52.24 19.26 -15.43
CA TYR A 487 50.79 19.11 -15.35
C TYR A 487 50.13 20.37 -14.79
N SER A 488 48.98 20.73 -15.35
CA SER A 488 47.99 21.62 -14.72
C SER A 488 46.99 20.72 -14.02
N VAL A 489 46.85 20.91 -12.70
CA VAL A 489 46.08 20.04 -11.80
C VAL A 489 44.97 20.84 -11.14
N LEU A 490 43.75 20.31 -11.16
CA LEU A 490 42.58 20.80 -10.42
C LEU A 490 42.12 19.68 -9.47
N ALA A 491 42.06 19.96 -8.17
CA ALA A 491 41.49 19.05 -7.18
C ALA A 491 40.34 19.71 -6.43
N TYR A 492 39.24 18.96 -6.27
CA TYR A 492 38.02 19.38 -5.56
C TYR A 492 37.47 18.22 -4.72
N SER A 493 36.59 18.53 -3.76
CA SER A 493 35.98 17.53 -2.88
C SER A 493 34.47 17.41 -3.15
N PRO A 494 33.98 16.26 -3.68
CA PRO A 494 32.55 16.05 -3.88
C PRO A 494 31.83 15.66 -2.57
N GLU A 495 32.54 15.03 -1.64
CA GLU A 495 32.08 14.70 -0.29
C GLU A 495 33.27 14.71 0.69
N LYS A 496 32.99 14.99 1.97
CA LYS A 496 34.02 15.11 3.02
C LYS A 496 34.81 13.81 3.14
N GLU A 497 36.14 13.91 3.25
CA GLU A 497 37.14 12.82 3.25
C GLU A 497 37.43 12.23 1.85
N TYR A 498 36.78 12.71 0.80
CA TYR A 498 37.03 12.30 -0.57
C TYR A 498 37.41 13.48 -1.46
N PHE A 499 38.21 13.21 -2.51
CA PHE A 499 38.61 14.22 -3.48
C PHE A 499 38.75 13.64 -4.88
N ALA A 500 38.37 14.43 -5.88
CA ALA A 500 38.58 14.16 -7.28
C ALA A 500 39.69 15.07 -7.81
N VAL A 501 40.54 14.53 -8.69
CA VAL A 501 41.61 15.26 -9.37
C VAL A 501 41.42 15.16 -10.87
N LEU A 502 41.39 16.30 -11.56
CA LEU A 502 41.56 16.40 -13.01
C LEU A 502 42.95 16.98 -13.31
N PHE A 503 43.62 16.46 -14.35
CA PHE A 503 44.89 17.02 -14.82
C PHE A 503 45.13 16.89 -16.32
N GLU A 504 45.80 17.89 -16.86
CA GLU A 504 46.19 18.05 -18.27
C GLU A 504 47.74 18.20 -18.38
N ASP A 505 48.35 17.74 -19.47
CA ASP A 505 49.78 17.90 -19.76
C ASP A 505 50.04 19.25 -20.44
N ILE A 506 50.84 20.12 -19.82
CA ILE A 506 51.14 21.48 -20.29
C ILE A 506 52.61 21.64 -20.73
N THR A 507 53.33 20.54 -20.97
CA THR A 507 54.78 20.55 -21.20
C THR A 507 55.19 21.41 -22.42
N GLU A 508 54.46 21.34 -23.53
CA GLU A 508 54.75 22.15 -24.73
C GLU A 508 54.63 23.66 -24.45
N ARG A 509 53.61 24.06 -23.69
CA ARG A 509 53.39 25.46 -23.29
C ARG A 509 54.57 26.01 -22.48
N LYS A 510 55.10 25.21 -21.54
CA LYS A 510 56.27 25.61 -20.73
C LYS A 510 57.57 25.70 -21.55
N GLN A 511 57.77 24.80 -22.51
CA GLN A 511 58.92 24.86 -23.42
C GLN A 511 58.87 26.10 -24.33
N ALA A 512 57.68 26.51 -24.79
CA ALA A 512 57.50 27.76 -25.54
C ALA A 512 57.82 29.01 -24.68
N GLU A 513 57.39 29.04 -23.41
CA GLU A 513 57.70 30.10 -22.45
C GLU A 513 59.22 30.21 -22.16
N GLU A 514 59.96 29.10 -22.11
CA GLU A 514 61.43 29.10 -21.94
C GLU A 514 62.20 29.49 -23.20
N SER A 515 61.75 29.05 -24.37
CA SER A 515 62.37 29.40 -25.66
C SER A 515 62.41 30.93 -25.84
N LEU A 516 61.30 31.62 -25.56
CA LEU A 516 61.20 33.08 -25.55
C LEU A 516 62.17 33.75 -24.56
N LYS A 517 62.43 33.15 -23.40
CA LYS A 517 63.41 33.68 -22.41
C LYS A 517 64.86 33.53 -22.87
N SER A 518 65.18 32.57 -23.73
CA SER A 518 66.55 32.38 -24.24
C SER A 518 66.97 33.48 -25.24
N ILE A 519 66.04 33.89 -26.12
CA ILE A 519 66.26 34.89 -27.18
C ILE A 519 66.62 36.26 -26.58
N ALA A 520 66.15 36.58 -25.37
CA ALA A 520 66.43 37.83 -24.67
C ALA A 520 67.91 38.01 -24.24
N LYS A 521 68.76 36.97 -24.30
CA LYS A 521 70.17 37.02 -23.84
C LYS A 521 71.19 37.42 -24.92
N PHE A 522 70.79 37.52 -26.19
CA PHE A 522 71.71 37.69 -27.31
C PHE A 522 72.65 38.93 -27.29
N PRO A 523 72.27 40.10 -26.72
CA PRO A 523 73.14 41.29 -26.71
C PRO A 523 74.45 41.15 -25.92
N SER A 524 74.52 40.25 -24.93
CA SER A 524 75.66 40.15 -23.98
C SER A 524 76.87 39.37 -24.47
N GLU A 525 76.75 38.63 -25.58
CA GLU A 525 77.81 37.74 -26.06
C GLU A 525 78.49 38.24 -27.36
N ASN A 526 78.17 39.47 -27.81
CA ASN A 526 78.70 40.03 -29.06
C ASN A 526 80.17 40.52 -28.90
N PRO A 527 81.10 40.18 -29.84
CA PRO A 527 82.51 40.55 -29.75
C PRO A 527 82.88 41.98 -30.24
N ASN A 528 81.96 42.72 -30.88
CA ASN A 528 82.16 44.13 -31.21
C ASN A 528 81.46 45.05 -30.19
N PRO A 529 81.83 46.33 -30.06
CA PRO A 529 81.10 47.27 -29.22
C PRO A 529 79.61 47.34 -29.62
N VAL A 530 78.74 46.95 -28.69
CA VAL A 530 77.28 47.07 -28.79
C VAL A 530 76.80 47.82 -27.56
N LEU A 531 76.39 49.06 -27.78
CA LEU A 531 75.77 49.89 -26.75
C LEU A 531 74.31 50.17 -27.11
N ARG A 532 73.46 50.28 -26.11
CA ARG A 532 72.10 50.78 -26.21
C ARG A 532 71.96 51.95 -25.26
N LEU A 533 71.57 53.09 -25.83
CA LEU A 533 71.35 54.32 -25.10
C LEU A 533 69.86 54.61 -25.02
N SER A 534 69.43 55.34 -23.98
CA SER A 534 68.13 56.02 -24.05
C SER A 534 68.20 57.15 -25.08
N LEU A 535 67.04 57.66 -25.51
CA LEU A 535 66.97 58.90 -26.30
C LEU A 535 67.59 60.11 -25.58
N ASP A 536 67.76 60.01 -24.26
CA ASP A 536 68.32 61.01 -23.34
C ASP A 536 69.78 60.69 -22.92
N GLY A 537 70.36 59.59 -23.41
CA GLY A 537 71.80 59.37 -23.37
C GLY A 537 72.40 58.66 -22.16
N ILE A 538 71.56 58.03 -21.35
CA ILE A 538 72.05 57.03 -20.39
C ILE A 538 72.52 55.81 -21.18
N VAL A 539 73.67 55.23 -20.83
CA VAL A 539 74.07 53.90 -21.32
C VAL A 539 73.18 52.86 -20.65
N LEU A 540 71.96 52.68 -21.18
CA LEU A 540 71.00 51.69 -20.67
C LEU A 540 71.58 50.28 -20.65
N TYR A 541 72.46 49.98 -21.61
CA TYR A 541 73.11 48.70 -21.73
C TYR A 541 74.39 48.79 -22.58
N ALA A 542 75.45 48.10 -22.20
CA ALA A 542 76.63 47.89 -23.01
C ALA A 542 77.22 46.50 -22.74
N ASN A 543 77.76 45.86 -23.78
CA ASN A 543 78.47 44.58 -23.66
C ASN A 543 79.96 44.78 -23.30
N ASN A 544 80.63 43.70 -22.86
CA ASN A 544 82.05 43.74 -22.47
C ASN A 544 83.00 44.30 -23.56
N ALA A 545 82.69 44.09 -24.84
CA ALA A 545 83.47 44.61 -25.95
C ALA A 545 83.42 46.15 -26.10
N SER A 546 82.50 46.82 -25.41
CA SER A 546 82.35 48.28 -25.44
C SER A 546 83.34 49.03 -24.54
N SER A 547 84.13 48.34 -23.70
CA SER A 547 85.06 48.97 -22.75
C SER A 547 85.91 50.07 -23.39
N PRO A 548 86.62 49.87 -24.52
CA PRO A 548 87.55 50.90 -25.03
C PRO A 548 86.86 52.21 -25.48
N LEU A 549 85.58 52.15 -25.86
CA LEU A 549 84.78 53.34 -26.15
C LEU A 549 84.27 53.97 -24.85
N LEU A 550 83.80 53.17 -23.89
CA LEU A 550 83.40 53.64 -22.56
C LEU A 550 84.55 54.28 -21.77
N ASP A 551 85.77 53.73 -21.89
CA ASP A 551 87.00 54.24 -21.29
C ASP A 551 87.45 55.57 -21.94
N LEU A 552 87.37 55.70 -23.27
CA LEU A 552 87.56 56.97 -23.98
C LEU A 552 86.54 58.03 -23.52
N TRP A 553 85.33 57.56 -23.25
CA TRP A 553 84.20 58.36 -22.81
C TRP A 553 84.10 58.44 -21.28
N ASP A 554 85.14 58.06 -20.53
CA ASP A 554 85.24 58.12 -19.05
C ASP A 554 83.91 57.82 -18.32
N CYS A 555 83.25 56.73 -18.71
CA CYS A 555 81.88 56.43 -18.34
C CYS A 555 81.62 54.91 -18.23
N GLU A 556 80.66 54.55 -17.38
CA GLU A 556 80.25 53.17 -17.12
C GLU A 556 78.77 52.96 -17.47
N THR A 557 78.39 51.71 -17.76
CA THR A 557 77.00 51.31 -18.02
C THR A 557 76.08 51.75 -16.87
N GLY A 558 74.93 52.34 -17.19
CA GLY A 558 73.98 52.90 -16.21
C GLY A 558 74.28 54.32 -15.77
N ARG A 559 75.42 54.91 -16.17
CA ARG A 559 75.63 56.36 -16.11
C ARG A 559 75.27 57.03 -17.44
N TYR A 560 75.14 58.35 -17.39
CA TYR A 560 75.18 59.17 -18.59
C TYR A 560 76.57 59.02 -19.22
N LEU A 561 76.60 58.69 -20.52
CA LEU A 561 77.74 59.06 -21.36
C LEU A 561 77.99 60.54 -21.12
N PRO A 562 79.22 61.01 -20.84
CA PRO A 562 79.43 62.38 -20.41
C PRO A 562 78.86 63.27 -21.51
N ASP A 563 78.00 64.22 -21.14
CA ASP A 563 76.96 64.75 -22.04
C ASP A 563 77.47 65.19 -23.43
N ILE A 564 78.74 65.62 -23.48
CA ILE A 564 79.59 65.83 -24.66
C ILE A 564 79.47 64.71 -25.70
N VAL A 565 79.78 63.47 -25.30
CA VAL A 565 79.76 62.27 -26.16
C VAL A 565 78.34 61.91 -26.54
N CYS A 566 77.40 62.02 -25.60
CA CYS A 566 76.10 61.43 -25.85
C CYS A 566 75.26 62.23 -26.84
N LYS A 567 75.31 63.56 -26.76
CA LYS A 567 74.75 64.43 -27.81
C LYS A 567 75.39 64.16 -29.19
N GLN A 568 76.66 63.76 -29.23
CA GLN A 568 77.38 63.47 -30.48
C GLN A 568 76.83 62.22 -31.20
N LEU A 569 76.38 61.20 -30.46
CA LEU A 569 75.84 59.96 -31.02
C LEU A 569 74.33 60.04 -31.28
N LEU A 570 73.57 60.70 -30.39
CA LEU A 570 72.11 60.83 -30.50
C LEU A 570 71.66 61.87 -31.56
N GLY A 571 72.57 62.68 -32.08
CA GLY A 571 72.27 63.64 -33.15
C GLY A 571 72.15 63.04 -34.56
N SER A 572 72.55 61.78 -34.77
CA SER A 572 72.69 61.19 -36.12
C SER A 572 71.41 60.67 -36.78
N LEU A 573 70.27 60.65 -36.07
CA LEU A 573 69.19 59.71 -36.36
C LEU A 573 68.03 60.23 -37.22
N SER A 574 67.94 61.54 -37.46
CA SER A 574 66.83 62.15 -38.21
C SER A 574 67.06 62.27 -39.73
N ASN A 575 68.23 61.86 -40.25
CA ASN A 575 68.52 61.78 -41.69
C ASN A 575 68.71 60.33 -42.14
N SER A 576 67.84 59.84 -43.01
CA SER A 576 67.61 58.42 -43.32
C SER A 576 68.62 57.76 -44.28
N THR A 577 69.89 58.14 -44.21
CA THR A 577 71.03 57.36 -44.73
C THR A 577 72.10 57.26 -43.64
N GLY A 578 72.31 56.04 -43.14
CA GLY A 578 73.18 55.79 -41.98
C GLY A 578 74.60 56.33 -42.19
N ARG A 579 74.94 57.40 -41.47
CA ARG A 579 76.24 58.07 -41.57
C ARG A 579 77.11 57.64 -40.41
N GLU A 580 78.15 56.87 -40.74
CA GLU A 580 79.19 56.45 -39.81
C GLU A 580 79.91 57.67 -39.20
N ILE A 581 79.99 57.76 -37.86
CA ILE A 581 80.78 58.77 -37.14
C ILE A 581 82.20 58.25 -36.95
N GLU A 582 83.20 58.97 -37.46
CA GLU A 582 84.61 58.58 -37.36
C GLU A 582 85.30 59.28 -36.16
N THR A 583 85.51 58.55 -35.05
CA THR A 583 86.07 59.03 -33.76
C THR A 583 87.47 58.47 -33.48
N VAL A 584 88.45 59.35 -33.22
CA VAL A 584 89.83 58.95 -32.91
C VAL A 584 89.96 58.55 -31.43
N CYS A 585 90.48 57.35 -31.17
CA CYS A 585 90.70 56.74 -29.86
C CYS A 585 92.13 56.18 -29.80
N GLY A 586 93.07 56.97 -29.25
CA GLY A 586 94.50 56.69 -29.36
C GLY A 586 94.96 56.72 -30.81
N ASP A 587 95.71 55.70 -31.26
CA ASP A 587 96.20 55.59 -32.64
C ASP A 587 95.15 55.05 -33.65
N ARG A 588 93.88 54.86 -33.24
CA ARG A 588 92.82 54.25 -34.05
C ARG A 588 91.65 55.21 -34.27
N ILE A 589 90.99 55.17 -35.42
CA ILE A 589 89.71 55.87 -35.66
C ILE A 589 88.61 54.83 -35.79
N PHE A 590 87.57 54.92 -34.96
CA PHE A 590 86.39 54.06 -35.03
C PHE A 590 85.25 54.75 -35.77
N SER A 591 84.73 54.07 -36.78
CA SER A 591 83.45 54.27 -37.44
C SER A 591 82.34 53.74 -36.53
N ILE A 592 81.41 54.61 -36.17
CA ILE A 592 80.32 54.33 -35.24
C ILE A 592 79.00 54.51 -36.01
N ALA A 593 78.29 53.42 -36.20
CA ALA A 593 76.98 53.40 -36.85
C ALA A 593 75.89 53.43 -35.77
N VAL A 594 75.02 54.44 -35.84
CA VAL A 594 73.93 54.65 -34.89
C VAL A 594 72.60 54.30 -35.56
N ALA A 595 71.85 53.38 -34.95
CA ALA A 595 70.60 52.84 -35.49
C ALA A 595 69.40 53.17 -34.57
N PRO A 596 68.43 53.97 -35.03
CA PRO A 596 67.19 54.21 -34.29
C PRO A 596 66.30 52.97 -34.36
N ILE A 597 65.73 52.56 -33.22
CA ILE A 597 64.51 51.76 -33.23
C ILE A 597 63.38 52.67 -32.78
N ALA A 598 62.81 53.40 -33.74
CA ALA A 598 61.87 54.50 -33.52
C ALA A 598 60.65 54.08 -32.68
N ASP A 599 60.14 52.87 -32.88
CA ASP A 599 58.98 52.33 -32.16
C ASP A 599 59.27 51.96 -30.70
N ALA A 600 60.55 51.90 -30.29
CA ALA A 600 60.97 51.42 -28.97
C ALA A 600 61.72 52.46 -28.11
N CYS A 601 61.85 53.70 -28.59
CA CYS A 601 62.42 54.84 -27.87
C CYS A 601 63.81 54.63 -27.23
N TYR A 602 64.64 53.79 -27.85
CA TYR A 602 66.07 53.66 -27.52
C TYR A 602 66.91 53.57 -28.80
N ILE A 603 68.21 53.76 -28.65
CA ILE A 603 69.14 53.87 -29.77
C ILE A 603 70.26 52.84 -29.61
N ASN A 604 70.44 51.99 -30.63
CA ASN A 604 71.54 51.03 -30.67
C ASN A 604 72.75 51.63 -31.40
N ILE A 605 73.94 51.34 -30.90
CA ILE A 605 75.21 51.86 -31.40
C ILE A 605 76.15 50.69 -31.64
N TYR A 606 76.76 50.65 -32.83
CA TYR A 606 77.66 49.60 -33.30
C TYR A 606 78.98 50.22 -33.79
N GLY A 607 80.13 49.78 -33.27
CA GLY A 607 81.46 50.33 -33.60
C GLY A 607 82.33 49.42 -34.50
N LYS A 608 83.19 50.02 -35.34
CA LYS A 608 84.12 49.35 -36.29
C LYS A 608 85.35 50.24 -36.60
N ASP A 609 86.56 49.70 -36.79
CA ASP A 609 87.83 50.48 -36.96
C ASP A 609 88.10 50.89 -38.45
N ILE A 610 88.60 52.12 -38.72
CA ILE A 610 88.68 52.79 -40.06
C ILE A 610 89.82 53.84 -40.26
N THR A 611 90.82 53.88 -39.37
CA THR A 611 91.89 54.90 -39.19
C THR A 611 92.40 55.78 -40.36
N GLU A 612 92.46 55.31 -41.61
CA GLU A 612 93.14 56.02 -42.72
C GLU A 612 92.39 57.24 -43.31
N ARG A 613 91.09 57.44 -43.02
CA ARG A 613 90.19 58.27 -43.85
C ARG A 613 90.06 59.77 -43.50
N LYS A 614 90.25 60.17 -42.24
CA LYS A 614 89.84 61.50 -41.71
C LYS A 614 90.71 62.72 -42.07
N LYS A 615 91.90 62.55 -42.66
CA LYS A 615 92.90 63.65 -42.82
C LYS A 615 92.50 64.78 -43.80
N ALA A 616 91.33 64.72 -44.44
CA ALA A 616 90.92 65.64 -45.51
C ALA A 616 89.82 66.66 -45.17
N GLU A 617 89.18 66.59 -43.98
CA GLU A 617 87.90 67.28 -43.72
C GLU A 617 88.03 68.66 -43.04
N THR A 618 89.22 69.05 -42.57
CA THR A 618 89.46 70.17 -41.63
C THR A 618 89.17 71.58 -42.16
N ALA A 619 88.66 71.74 -43.38
CA ALA A 619 88.45 73.03 -44.05
C ALA A 619 87.12 73.74 -43.72
N LEU A 620 86.13 73.05 -43.13
CA LEU A 620 84.73 73.49 -43.12
C LEU A 620 84.29 74.35 -41.90
N LEU A 621 85.13 74.51 -40.88
CA LEU A 621 84.75 74.94 -39.53
C LEU A 621 84.34 76.42 -39.34
N ARG A 622 84.32 77.25 -40.39
CA ARG A 622 84.12 78.72 -40.28
C ARG A 622 82.68 79.22 -40.22
N SER A 623 81.67 78.35 -40.31
CA SER A 623 80.28 78.75 -40.56
C SER A 623 79.33 78.63 -39.35
N ASN A 624 79.83 78.25 -38.17
CA ASN A 624 78.97 77.78 -37.07
C ASN A 624 78.54 78.88 -36.07
N ASP A 625 79.30 79.98 -35.97
CA ASP A 625 79.18 80.95 -34.87
C ASP A 625 77.90 81.83 -34.95
N GLU A 626 77.28 81.95 -36.13
CA GLU A 626 76.07 82.78 -36.35
C GLU A 626 74.77 82.14 -35.82
N LEU A 627 74.80 80.87 -35.39
CA LEU A 627 73.59 80.12 -35.03
C LEU A 627 73.18 80.23 -33.55
N GLU A 628 74.15 80.47 -32.65
CA GLU A 628 73.94 80.35 -31.20
C GLU A 628 73.06 81.46 -30.59
N GLU A 629 73.07 82.65 -31.18
CA GLU A 629 72.31 83.80 -30.66
C GLU A 629 70.79 83.57 -30.71
N ARG A 630 70.32 82.85 -31.75
CA ARG A 630 68.89 82.63 -32.03
C ARG A 630 68.24 81.56 -31.14
N VAL A 631 69.04 80.75 -30.43
CA VAL A 631 68.55 79.66 -29.58
C VAL A 631 67.98 80.18 -28.26
N ARG A 632 68.54 81.27 -27.71
CA ARG A 632 68.21 81.77 -26.36
C ARG A 632 66.76 82.24 -26.19
N GLU A 633 66.18 82.87 -27.22
CA GLU A 633 64.82 83.41 -27.12
C GLU A 633 63.73 82.33 -27.16
N ARG A 634 63.96 81.21 -27.88
CA ARG A 634 62.95 80.15 -28.02
C ARG A 634 62.85 79.23 -26.80
N THR A 635 63.88 79.14 -25.97
CA THR A 635 63.91 78.24 -24.81
C THR A 635 62.92 78.65 -23.70
N ALA A 636 62.66 79.96 -23.52
CA ALA A 636 61.77 80.46 -22.46
C ALA A 636 60.27 80.23 -22.76
N GLU A 637 59.88 80.17 -24.04
CA GLU A 637 58.49 79.95 -24.47
C GLU A 637 58.06 78.48 -24.29
N LEU A 638 58.99 77.54 -24.49
CA LEU A 638 58.74 76.10 -24.41
C LEU A 638 58.43 75.59 -22.99
N VAL A 639 59.09 76.14 -21.95
CA VAL A 639 58.92 75.67 -20.56
C VAL A 639 57.47 75.82 -20.10
N ARG A 640 56.85 76.96 -20.41
CA ARG A 640 55.48 77.27 -19.96
C ARG A 640 54.41 76.39 -20.62
N ILE A 641 54.63 75.98 -21.88
CA ILE A 641 53.71 75.08 -22.60
C ILE A 641 53.83 73.64 -22.07
N ASN A 642 55.03 73.25 -21.60
CA ASN A 642 55.26 71.88 -21.12
C ASN A 642 54.54 71.59 -19.80
N GLU A 643 54.48 72.56 -18.88
CA GLU A 643 53.76 72.43 -17.60
C GLU A 643 52.23 72.26 -17.79
N GLU A 644 51.64 72.94 -18.78
CA GLU A 644 50.22 72.78 -19.13
C GLU A 644 49.95 71.40 -19.76
N LEU A 645 50.85 70.90 -20.61
CA LEU A 645 50.72 69.57 -21.25
C LEU A 645 50.82 68.40 -20.25
N GLU A 646 51.71 68.47 -19.26
CA GLU A 646 51.90 67.40 -18.28
C GLU A 646 50.65 67.17 -17.41
N ALA A 647 49.90 68.24 -17.11
CA ALA A 647 48.63 68.15 -16.40
C ALA A 647 47.55 67.42 -17.23
N GLU A 648 47.41 67.76 -18.51
CA GLU A 648 46.44 67.14 -19.43
C GLU A 648 46.74 65.64 -19.65
N VAL A 649 48.01 65.28 -19.85
CA VAL A 649 48.43 63.87 -20.02
C VAL A 649 48.17 63.03 -18.76
N SER A 650 48.26 63.63 -17.57
CA SER A 650 47.99 62.96 -16.29
C SER A 650 46.51 62.62 -16.10
N GLU A 651 45.60 63.55 -16.44
CA GLU A 651 44.16 63.26 -16.47
C GLU A 651 43.81 62.20 -17.52
N ARG A 652 44.35 62.36 -18.73
CA ARG A 652 44.10 61.42 -19.84
C ARG A 652 44.52 59.99 -19.50
N ARG A 653 45.68 59.79 -18.86
CA ARG A 653 46.11 58.46 -18.38
C ARG A 653 45.17 57.86 -17.33
N LYS A 654 44.62 58.66 -16.41
CA LYS A 654 43.62 58.18 -15.43
C LYS A 654 42.32 57.75 -16.11
N ALA A 655 41.88 58.48 -17.14
CA ALA A 655 40.73 58.11 -17.95
C ALA A 655 40.99 56.81 -18.75
N GLU A 656 42.13 56.70 -19.42
CA GLU A 656 42.52 55.51 -20.20
C GLU A 656 42.62 54.24 -19.32
N VAL A 657 43.25 54.32 -18.14
CA VAL A 657 43.30 53.19 -17.18
C VAL A 657 41.92 52.81 -16.66
N SER A 658 41.03 53.80 -16.45
CA SER A 658 39.66 53.54 -16.00
C SER A 658 38.82 52.89 -17.08
N LEU A 659 38.93 53.35 -18.33
CA LEU A 659 38.31 52.72 -19.49
C LEU A 659 38.83 51.29 -19.70
N MET A 660 40.13 51.04 -19.54
CA MET A 660 40.71 49.70 -19.66
C MET A 660 40.17 48.73 -18.59
N LYS A 661 40.00 49.19 -17.34
CA LYS A 661 39.35 48.39 -16.28
C LYS A 661 37.89 48.07 -16.62
N TRP A 662 37.12 49.05 -17.06
CA TRP A 662 35.72 48.82 -17.45
C TRP A 662 35.60 47.91 -18.67
N ALA A 663 36.49 48.04 -19.66
CA ALA A 663 36.55 47.16 -20.83
C ALA A 663 36.88 45.71 -20.44
N GLN A 664 37.83 45.49 -19.52
CA GLN A 664 38.13 44.13 -19.01
C GLN A 664 36.97 43.54 -18.22
N ILE A 665 36.29 44.32 -17.35
CA ILE A 665 35.09 43.85 -16.64
C ILE A 665 33.99 43.50 -17.63
N PHE A 666 33.78 44.32 -18.67
CA PHE A 666 32.79 44.05 -19.71
C PHE A 666 33.09 42.76 -20.48
N GLU A 667 34.29 42.63 -21.06
CA GLU A 667 34.71 41.47 -21.86
C GLU A 667 34.76 40.14 -21.07
N HIS A 668 35.15 40.17 -19.78
CA HIS A 668 35.32 38.96 -18.97
C HIS A 668 34.17 38.65 -18.00
N ALA A 669 33.10 39.44 -17.94
CA ALA A 669 31.93 39.10 -17.13
C ALA A 669 31.23 37.83 -17.64
N GLU A 670 31.00 36.86 -16.75
CA GLU A 670 30.34 35.59 -17.06
C GLU A 670 28.82 35.73 -17.33
N TRP A 671 28.21 36.82 -16.87
CA TRP A 671 26.85 37.19 -17.26
C TRP A 671 26.85 37.99 -18.57
N GLY A 672 25.77 37.86 -19.35
CA GLY A 672 25.63 38.62 -20.58
C GLY A 672 25.35 40.08 -20.28
N VAL A 673 26.20 40.99 -20.76
CA VAL A 673 25.95 42.44 -20.74
C VAL A 673 25.70 42.92 -22.16
N ALA A 674 24.60 43.64 -22.37
CA ALA A 674 24.28 44.33 -23.61
C ALA A 674 23.91 45.81 -23.35
N ILE A 675 24.32 46.68 -24.25
CA ILE A 675 23.89 48.07 -24.32
C ILE A 675 22.92 48.19 -25.51
N GLY A 676 21.73 48.72 -25.25
CA GLY A 676 20.69 48.92 -26.25
C GLY A 676 20.42 50.40 -26.53
N SER A 677 19.88 50.64 -27.72
CA SER A 677 19.55 51.98 -28.24
C SER A 677 18.61 52.78 -27.32
N ALA A 678 18.63 54.11 -27.46
CA ALA A 678 17.74 55.02 -26.73
C ALA A 678 16.24 54.71 -26.96
N ASP A 679 15.86 54.29 -28.18
CA ASP A 679 14.50 53.87 -28.50
C ASP A 679 14.17 52.47 -27.95
N GLY A 680 15.21 51.70 -27.61
CA GLY A 680 15.10 50.42 -26.92
C GLY A 680 14.86 49.20 -27.76
N LYS A 681 15.02 49.32 -29.09
CA LYS A 681 14.65 48.24 -30.00
C LYS A 681 15.84 47.39 -30.40
N THR A 682 17.04 47.97 -30.49
CA THR A 682 18.22 47.30 -31.05
C THR A 682 19.38 47.22 -30.06
N ILE A 683 20.25 46.23 -30.23
CA ILE A 683 21.48 46.05 -29.47
C ILE A 683 22.61 46.83 -30.16
N GLU A 684 23.36 47.65 -29.43
CA GLU A 684 24.45 48.48 -29.96
C GLU A 684 25.83 47.93 -29.56
N LEU A 685 25.97 47.42 -28.33
CA LEU A 685 27.20 46.81 -27.80
C LEU A 685 26.86 45.59 -26.96
N MET A 686 27.72 44.57 -26.93
CA MET A 686 27.54 43.41 -26.05
C MET A 686 28.88 42.74 -25.73
N ASN A 687 28.94 42.05 -24.59
CA ASN A 687 30.11 41.26 -24.22
C ASN A 687 30.07 39.85 -24.85
N PRO A 688 31.20 39.10 -24.83
CA PRO A 688 31.25 37.73 -25.36
C PRO A 688 30.24 36.79 -24.71
N ALA A 689 30.04 36.90 -23.39
CA ALA A 689 29.08 36.06 -22.66
C ALA A 689 27.64 36.23 -23.18
N TYR A 690 27.20 37.46 -23.48
CA TYR A 690 25.88 37.71 -24.06
C TYR A 690 25.72 37.06 -25.43
N ALA A 691 26.73 37.16 -26.30
CA ALA A 691 26.70 36.57 -27.63
C ALA A 691 26.72 35.03 -27.58
N ALA A 692 27.64 34.46 -26.80
CA ALA A 692 27.77 33.03 -26.58
C ALA A 692 26.49 32.41 -25.98
N MET A 693 25.87 33.06 -24.99
CA MET A 693 24.61 32.64 -24.39
C MET A 693 23.49 32.51 -25.42
N HIS A 694 23.39 33.43 -26.39
CA HIS A 694 22.36 33.34 -27.44
C HIS A 694 22.79 32.50 -28.66
N GLY A 695 24.03 32.00 -28.70
CA GLY A 695 24.56 31.21 -29.82
C GLY A 695 24.79 32.01 -31.11
N PHE A 696 24.92 33.33 -31.03
CA PHE A 696 25.21 34.23 -32.15
C PHE A 696 26.63 34.80 -32.00
N THR A 697 27.21 35.32 -33.09
CA THR A 697 28.40 36.18 -32.96
C THR A 697 28.00 37.62 -32.58
N ARG A 698 28.95 38.45 -32.13
CA ARG A 698 28.65 39.85 -31.77
C ARG A 698 28.16 40.64 -32.99
N GLU A 699 28.74 40.39 -34.15
CA GLU A 699 28.43 41.03 -35.42
C GLU A 699 27.01 40.68 -35.92
N GLU A 700 26.50 39.48 -35.59
CA GLU A 700 25.13 39.06 -35.89
C GLU A 700 24.07 39.67 -34.97
N LEU A 701 24.48 40.17 -33.80
CA LEU A 701 23.59 40.77 -32.79
C LEU A 701 23.58 42.31 -32.83
N THR A 702 24.69 42.95 -33.22
CA THR A 702 24.75 44.40 -33.39
C THR A 702 23.71 44.90 -34.41
N GLY A 703 22.92 45.89 -34.01
CA GLY A 703 21.82 46.45 -34.81
C GLY A 703 20.55 45.58 -34.86
N ARG A 704 20.56 44.39 -34.25
CA ARG A 704 19.45 43.44 -34.34
C ARG A 704 18.33 43.74 -33.33
N PRO A 705 17.04 43.54 -33.66
CA PRO A 705 15.95 43.78 -32.72
C PRO A 705 15.97 42.84 -31.51
N ILE A 706 15.81 43.39 -30.30
CA ILE A 706 15.73 42.63 -29.04
C ILE A 706 14.52 41.66 -29.03
N SER A 707 13.47 41.97 -29.80
CA SER A 707 12.32 41.09 -30.04
C SER A 707 12.68 39.75 -30.68
N ASP A 708 13.75 39.70 -31.49
CA ASP A 708 14.17 38.48 -32.19
C ASP A 708 14.78 37.45 -31.23
N LEU A 709 15.44 37.94 -30.17
CA LEU A 709 16.01 37.13 -29.09
C LEU A 709 14.96 36.73 -28.05
N SER A 710 13.79 37.37 -28.05
CA SER A 710 12.67 37.02 -27.16
C SER A 710 11.85 35.88 -27.76
N ALA A 711 11.50 34.89 -26.94
CA ALA A 711 10.63 33.79 -27.38
C ALA A 711 9.23 34.33 -27.77
N PRO A 712 8.56 33.79 -28.81
CA PRO A 712 7.32 34.36 -29.36
C PRO A 712 6.24 34.69 -28.32
N ARG A 713 6.09 33.84 -27.29
CA ARG A 713 5.10 33.97 -26.22
C ARG A 713 5.32 35.17 -25.27
N VAL A 714 6.52 35.75 -25.22
CA VAL A 714 6.86 36.89 -24.33
C VAL A 714 7.15 38.19 -25.10
N ARG A 715 6.97 38.20 -26.43
CA ARG A 715 7.19 39.40 -27.26
C ARG A 715 6.14 40.47 -27.06
N GLU A 716 4.91 40.11 -26.71
CA GLU A 716 3.82 41.05 -26.46
C GLU A 716 4.09 41.90 -25.20
N ASP A 717 4.56 41.26 -24.12
CA ASP A 717 4.93 41.91 -22.85
C ASP A 717 6.18 42.81 -22.95
N LEU A 718 7.02 42.63 -23.98
CA LEU A 718 8.31 43.31 -24.11
C LEU A 718 8.16 44.84 -24.14
N ALA A 719 7.12 45.35 -24.79
CA ALA A 719 6.83 46.78 -24.87
C ALA A 719 6.48 47.39 -23.50
N GLU A 720 5.74 46.65 -22.66
CA GLU A 720 5.41 47.06 -21.29
C GLU A 720 6.64 47.00 -20.38
N LYS A 721 7.44 45.92 -20.47
CA LYS A 721 8.69 45.80 -19.71
C LYS A 721 9.66 46.95 -20.05
N ILE A 722 9.77 47.33 -21.32
CA ILE A 722 10.53 48.52 -21.78
C ILE A 722 9.97 49.82 -21.18
N ARG A 723 8.64 49.99 -21.11
CA ARG A 723 8.00 51.15 -20.47
C ARG A 723 8.36 51.24 -18.99
N LEU A 724 8.29 50.12 -18.25
CA LEU A 724 8.63 50.06 -16.83
C LEU A 724 10.11 50.37 -16.55
N ILE A 725 11.04 49.85 -17.38
CA ILE A 725 12.47 50.20 -17.31
C ILE A 725 12.71 51.70 -17.46
N HIS A 726 11.94 52.38 -18.33
CA HIS A 726 12.00 53.83 -18.49
C HIS A 726 11.41 54.59 -17.30
N GLU A 727 10.19 54.24 -16.86
CA GLU A 727 9.46 54.92 -15.79
C GLU A 727 10.18 54.81 -14.44
N GLN A 728 10.70 53.61 -14.12
CA GLN A 728 11.36 53.33 -12.84
C GLN A 728 12.88 53.59 -12.88
N GLY A 729 13.45 53.83 -14.05
CA GLY A 729 14.90 53.96 -14.28
C GLY A 729 15.67 52.64 -14.21
N HIS A 730 15.19 51.67 -13.43
CA HIS A 730 15.75 50.33 -13.28
C HIS A 730 14.60 49.33 -13.07
N TYR A 731 14.65 48.17 -13.74
CA TYR A 731 13.65 47.12 -13.58
C TYR A 731 14.28 45.72 -13.82
N THR A 732 13.90 44.75 -12.97
CA THR A 732 14.38 43.36 -13.02
C THR A 732 13.20 42.41 -13.16
N PHE A 733 13.28 41.44 -14.08
CA PHE A 733 12.19 40.51 -14.40
C PHE A 733 12.70 39.20 -15.01
N GLU A 734 11.94 38.11 -14.88
CA GLU A 734 12.16 36.89 -15.64
C GLU A 734 11.60 37.02 -17.07
N SER A 735 12.29 36.39 -18.03
CA SER A 735 11.89 36.31 -19.44
C SER A 735 12.30 34.97 -20.06
N LEU A 736 11.82 34.71 -21.28
CA LEU A 736 12.21 33.57 -22.09
C LEU A 736 12.95 34.07 -23.33
N HIS A 737 14.23 33.74 -23.44
CA HIS A 737 15.05 34.06 -24.60
C HIS A 737 15.20 32.85 -25.53
N MET A 738 15.57 33.11 -26.78
CA MET A 738 15.73 32.12 -27.84
C MET A 738 17.16 32.16 -28.37
N ARG A 739 17.83 31.01 -28.43
CA ARG A 739 19.15 30.86 -29.05
C ARG A 739 19.02 30.73 -30.57
N LYS A 740 20.14 30.87 -31.28
CA LYS A 740 20.22 30.79 -32.76
C LYS A 740 19.66 29.49 -33.36
N ASP A 741 19.74 28.38 -32.64
CA ASP A 741 19.20 27.07 -33.03
C ASP A 741 17.67 26.93 -32.83
N GLY A 742 17.02 27.95 -32.27
CA GLY A 742 15.60 27.96 -31.94
C GLY A 742 15.26 27.40 -30.54
N SER A 743 16.26 26.93 -29.77
CA SER A 743 16.04 26.51 -28.38
C SER A 743 15.66 27.71 -27.51
N VAL A 744 14.72 27.51 -26.59
CA VAL A 744 14.24 28.55 -25.67
C VAL A 744 14.77 28.26 -24.27
N PHE A 745 15.26 29.29 -23.58
CA PHE A 745 15.85 29.18 -22.25
C PHE A 745 15.37 30.32 -21.34
N PRO A 746 15.21 30.06 -20.02
CA PRO A 746 14.80 31.08 -19.06
C PRO A 746 15.97 31.99 -18.70
N VAL A 747 15.69 33.29 -18.62
CA VAL A 747 16.66 34.30 -18.22
C VAL A 747 16.11 35.22 -17.15
N LEU A 748 16.99 35.64 -16.25
CA LEU A 748 16.77 36.82 -15.41
C LEU A 748 17.35 38.03 -16.14
N VAL A 749 16.52 39.04 -16.40
CA VAL A 749 16.89 40.28 -17.07
C VAL A 749 16.86 41.41 -16.07
N ASN A 750 17.98 42.11 -15.93
CA ASN A 750 18.12 43.32 -15.13
C ASN A 750 18.50 44.47 -16.06
N ALA A 751 17.65 45.49 -16.18
CA ALA A 751 17.81 46.56 -17.14
C ALA A 751 17.73 47.94 -16.48
N SER A 752 18.70 48.80 -16.82
CA SER A 752 18.84 50.17 -16.31
C SER A 752 18.88 51.19 -17.44
N THR A 753 18.21 52.33 -17.26
CA THR A 753 18.13 53.42 -18.22
C THR A 753 19.16 54.51 -17.87
N VAL A 754 20.08 54.81 -18.77
CA VAL A 754 21.02 55.94 -18.62
C VAL A 754 20.45 57.18 -19.31
N ARG A 755 20.54 58.34 -18.67
CA ARG A 755 19.94 59.61 -19.11
C ARG A 755 20.98 60.73 -19.16
N ASP A 756 20.73 61.74 -19.99
CA ASP A 756 21.48 63.00 -19.99
C ASP A 756 21.00 63.96 -18.88
N GLU A 757 21.72 65.08 -18.70
CA GLU A 757 21.38 66.14 -17.73
C GLU A 757 20.00 66.80 -17.99
N GLN A 758 19.44 66.59 -19.18
CA GLN A 758 18.12 67.09 -19.59
C GLN A 758 17.02 66.01 -19.44
N GLY A 759 17.35 64.87 -18.83
CA GLY A 759 16.45 63.76 -18.54
C GLY A 759 16.13 62.83 -19.72
N ARG A 760 16.71 63.07 -20.91
CA ARG A 760 16.48 62.24 -22.10
C ARG A 760 17.27 60.95 -21.99
N VAL A 761 16.71 59.84 -22.47
CA VAL A 761 17.39 58.54 -22.48
C VAL A 761 18.53 58.55 -23.50
N LEU A 762 19.74 58.18 -23.06
CA LEU A 762 20.91 58.04 -23.93
C LEU A 762 21.03 56.61 -24.45
N PHE A 763 20.97 55.62 -23.54
CA PHE A 763 21.04 54.19 -23.84
C PHE A 763 20.53 53.39 -22.65
N ARG A 764 20.39 52.07 -22.81
CA ARG A 764 20.09 51.16 -21.69
C ARG A 764 21.19 50.13 -21.51
N VAL A 765 21.53 49.82 -20.27
CA VAL A 765 22.42 48.71 -19.91
C VAL A 765 21.55 47.56 -19.43
N VAL A 766 21.72 46.38 -20.02
CA VAL A 766 20.94 45.18 -19.75
C VAL A 766 21.89 44.04 -19.40
N ASN A 767 21.77 43.53 -18.17
CA ASN A 767 22.41 42.32 -17.72
C ASN A 767 21.42 41.15 -17.86
N VAL A 768 21.87 40.05 -18.43
CA VAL A 768 21.09 38.84 -18.69
C VAL A 768 21.84 37.64 -18.12
N GLN A 769 21.17 36.89 -17.25
CA GLN A 769 21.70 35.66 -16.66
C GLN A 769 20.83 34.48 -17.10
N ASP A 770 21.47 33.43 -17.62
CA ASP A 770 20.81 32.15 -17.88
C ASP A 770 20.50 31.48 -16.53
N ILE A 771 19.22 31.26 -16.24
CA ILE A 771 18.76 30.66 -14.98
C ILE A 771 18.34 29.19 -15.16
N THR A 772 18.73 28.54 -16.25
CA THR A 772 18.39 27.13 -16.55
C THR A 772 18.79 26.19 -15.41
N ILE A 773 19.99 26.35 -14.83
CA ILE A 773 20.46 25.50 -13.71
C ILE A 773 19.62 25.74 -12.45
N LEU A 774 19.28 27.00 -12.15
CA LEU A 774 18.47 27.36 -10.98
C LEU A 774 17.04 26.80 -11.11
N LYS A 775 16.40 26.99 -12.27
CA LYS A 775 15.08 26.41 -12.57
C LYS A 775 15.12 24.88 -12.59
N ALA A 776 16.19 24.25 -13.09
CA ALA A 776 16.34 22.80 -13.05
C ALA A 776 16.49 22.26 -11.61
N ALA A 777 17.19 22.97 -10.72
CA ALA A 777 17.28 22.62 -9.31
C ALA A 777 15.94 22.82 -8.57
N GLU A 778 15.20 23.88 -8.89
CA GLU A 778 13.82 24.10 -8.39
C GLU A 778 12.85 23.03 -8.91
N GLU A 779 12.91 22.68 -10.20
CA GLU A 779 12.12 21.61 -10.81
C GLU A 779 12.46 20.23 -10.24
N GLU A 780 13.74 19.92 -10.01
CA GLU A 780 14.14 18.64 -9.42
C GLU A 780 13.69 18.55 -7.95
N ARG A 781 13.84 19.63 -7.17
CA ARG A 781 13.27 19.71 -5.82
C ARG A 781 11.75 19.55 -5.83
N SER A 782 11.07 20.21 -6.77
CA SER A 782 9.61 20.10 -6.95
C SER A 782 9.20 18.70 -7.38
N ARG A 783 9.98 18.04 -8.25
CA ARG A 783 9.81 16.64 -8.69
C ARG A 783 9.98 15.67 -7.53
N LEU A 784 10.99 15.86 -6.67
CA LEU A 784 11.21 15.04 -5.47
C LEU A 784 10.06 15.20 -4.47
N ILE A 785 9.59 16.43 -4.23
CA ILE A 785 8.40 16.68 -3.39
C ILE A 785 7.17 16.01 -4.00
N THR A 786 6.90 16.23 -5.30
CA THR A 786 5.78 15.62 -6.03
C THR A 786 5.85 14.09 -6.00
N ALA A 787 7.05 13.51 -6.09
CA ALA A 787 7.26 12.07 -5.97
C ALA A 787 6.85 11.57 -4.58
N ILE A 788 7.32 12.20 -3.50
CA ILE A 788 6.96 11.87 -2.10
C ILE A 788 5.46 12.05 -1.85
N GLU A 789 4.85 13.09 -2.44
CA GLU A 789 3.41 13.35 -2.33
C GLU A 789 2.55 12.36 -3.13
N SER A 790 3.10 11.76 -4.19
CA SER A 790 2.42 10.75 -5.01
C SER A 790 2.48 9.33 -4.44
N ILE A 791 3.34 9.07 -3.45
CA ILE A 791 3.46 7.77 -2.79
C ILE A 791 2.17 7.47 -2.00
N LYS A 792 1.61 6.27 -2.20
CA LYS A 792 0.36 5.82 -1.57
C LYS A 792 0.51 5.39 -0.11
N ASP A 793 1.74 5.07 0.32
CA ASP A 793 2.05 4.86 1.73
C ASP A 793 2.16 6.22 2.43
N ALA A 794 1.68 6.30 3.67
CA ALA A 794 1.79 7.52 4.46
C ALA A 794 3.23 7.71 4.95
N ILE A 795 3.86 8.80 4.54
CA ILE A 795 5.22 9.20 4.93
C ILE A 795 5.12 10.34 5.93
N ILE A 796 5.80 10.18 7.06
CA ILE A 796 5.87 11.14 8.17
C ILE A 796 7.35 11.39 8.46
N ILE A 797 7.76 12.65 8.62
CA ILE A 797 9.10 13.02 9.08
C ILE A 797 8.96 13.73 10.42
N THR A 798 9.70 13.29 11.43
CA THR A 798 9.68 13.86 12.78
C THR A 798 11.05 14.37 13.20
N GLU A 799 11.08 15.39 14.05
CA GLU A 799 12.28 15.75 14.82
C GLU A 799 12.72 14.58 15.74
N THR A 800 13.92 14.69 16.32
CA THR A 800 14.54 13.63 17.16
C THR A 800 13.79 13.33 18.45
N ASP A 801 12.79 14.14 18.82
CA ASP A 801 11.93 13.94 20.00
C ASP A 801 10.55 13.35 19.66
N GLY A 802 10.32 13.00 18.39
CA GLY A 802 9.07 12.46 17.86
C GLY A 802 8.05 13.50 17.37
N THR A 803 8.37 14.80 17.39
CA THR A 803 7.48 15.87 16.91
C THR A 803 7.39 15.89 15.38
N ILE A 804 6.18 15.80 14.82
CA ILE A 804 5.95 15.71 13.37
C ILE A 804 6.25 17.05 12.69
N ARG A 805 7.14 17.02 11.70
CA ARG A 805 7.53 18.19 10.88
C ARG A 805 6.93 18.18 9.48
N TYR A 806 6.74 16.99 8.90
CA TYR A 806 6.18 16.82 7.55
C TYR A 806 5.32 15.56 7.47
N VAL A 807 4.26 15.62 6.68
CA VAL A 807 3.41 14.48 6.31
C VAL A 807 3.04 14.58 4.83
N ASN A 808 3.02 13.45 4.11
CA ASN A 808 2.55 13.43 2.73
C ASN A 808 1.00 13.31 2.66
N PRO A 809 0.35 13.60 1.51
CA PRO A 809 -1.11 13.54 1.36
C PRO A 809 -1.73 12.16 1.63
N ALA A 810 -0.96 11.07 1.47
CA ALA A 810 -1.42 9.73 1.79
C ALA A 810 -1.78 9.56 3.27
N LEU A 811 -1.14 10.28 4.20
CA LEU A 811 -1.56 10.27 5.61
C LEU A 811 -3.00 10.76 5.76
N LYS A 812 -3.40 11.83 5.07
CA LYS A 812 -4.76 12.37 5.10
C LYS A 812 -5.78 11.37 4.56
N ALA A 813 -5.43 10.65 3.50
CA ALA A 813 -6.27 9.59 2.94
C ALA A 813 -6.38 8.36 3.86
N MET A 814 -5.35 8.11 4.70
CA MET A 814 -5.25 6.94 5.57
C MET A 814 -5.85 7.15 6.97
N SER A 815 -5.68 8.34 7.59
CA SER A 815 -6.12 8.61 8.97
C SER A 815 -7.30 9.58 9.11
N GLY A 816 -7.64 10.31 8.03
CA GLY A 816 -8.72 11.30 8.03
C GLY A 816 -8.39 12.65 8.70
N SER A 817 -7.23 12.80 9.33
CA SER A 817 -6.78 14.09 9.91
C SER A 817 -6.20 15.02 8.85
N SER A 818 -6.31 16.34 9.04
CA SER A 818 -5.66 17.29 8.12
C SER A 818 -4.15 17.36 8.37
N SER A 819 -3.37 17.65 7.31
CA SER A 819 -1.91 17.80 7.44
C SER A 819 -1.52 18.95 8.39
N THR A 820 -2.38 19.98 8.48
CA THR A 820 -2.25 21.10 9.42
C THR A 820 -2.56 20.76 10.88
N GLU A 821 -3.34 19.72 11.15
CA GLU A 821 -3.57 19.20 12.52
C GLU A 821 -2.46 18.25 12.97
N ALA A 822 -1.76 17.60 12.05
CA ALA A 822 -0.74 16.60 12.36
C ALA A 822 0.68 17.19 12.54
N ILE A 823 0.98 18.32 11.92
CA ILE A 823 2.31 18.98 12.04
C ILE A 823 2.39 19.74 13.37
N GLY A 824 3.47 19.52 14.12
CA GLY A 824 3.68 20.07 15.47
C GLY A 824 3.23 19.15 16.61
N GLU A 825 2.41 18.14 16.32
CA GLU A 825 2.04 17.10 17.28
C GLU A 825 3.11 16.01 17.39
N LYS A 826 3.19 15.31 18.53
CA LYS A 826 4.04 14.12 18.64
C LYS A 826 3.40 12.92 17.99
N LEU A 827 4.19 12.16 17.23
CA LEU A 827 3.74 10.90 16.63
C LEU A 827 3.30 9.94 17.75
N ARG A 828 2.03 9.51 17.76
CA ARG A 828 1.41 8.75 18.89
C ARG A 828 2.20 7.53 19.38
N ILE A 829 2.92 6.84 18.49
CA ILE A 829 3.78 5.70 18.88
C ILE A 829 5.01 6.14 19.68
N MET A 830 5.43 7.39 19.54
CA MET A 830 6.57 8.03 20.22
C MET A 830 6.15 8.95 21.37
N SER A 831 4.85 9.25 21.54
CA SER A 831 4.33 10.12 22.62
C SER A 831 4.03 9.39 23.94
N GLY A 832 4.03 8.05 23.96
CA GLY A 832 3.67 7.25 25.13
C GLY A 832 2.17 7.01 25.30
N GLU A 833 1.31 7.75 24.58
CA GLU A 833 -0.16 7.58 24.56
C GLU A 833 -0.64 6.44 23.65
N SER A 834 0.26 5.52 23.31
CA SER A 834 -0.03 4.28 22.58
C SER A 834 -0.87 3.35 23.47
N ASN A 835 -1.88 2.69 22.89
CA ASN A 835 -2.60 1.58 23.55
C ASN A 835 -1.70 0.36 23.86
N ASP A 836 -0.44 0.39 23.42
CA ASP A 836 0.55 -0.66 23.60
C ASP A 836 1.89 -0.04 24.02
N GLU A 837 2.15 -0.04 25.33
CA GLU A 837 3.35 0.55 25.96
C GLU A 837 4.62 -0.24 25.60
N ALA A 838 4.49 -1.56 25.37
CA ALA A 838 5.60 -2.40 24.92
C ALA A 838 6.10 -2.00 23.52
N VAL A 839 5.18 -1.63 22.62
CA VAL A 839 5.52 -1.12 21.28
C VAL A 839 6.29 0.20 21.39
N HIS A 840 5.85 1.13 22.22
CA HIS A 840 6.53 2.42 22.44
C HIS A 840 7.99 2.23 22.92
N ILE A 841 8.21 1.33 23.88
CA ILE A 841 9.55 0.99 24.38
C ILE A 841 10.41 0.35 23.28
N SER A 842 9.83 -0.55 22.46
CA SER A 842 10.57 -1.20 21.36
C SER A 842 11.04 -0.21 20.28
N VAL A 843 10.20 0.76 19.93
CA VAL A 843 10.53 1.83 18.96
C VAL A 843 11.72 2.64 19.45
N TRP A 844 11.66 3.16 20.69
CA TRP A 844 12.75 3.98 21.22
C TRP A 844 14.04 3.19 21.43
N LYS A 845 13.96 1.92 21.78
CA LYS A 845 15.13 1.03 21.88
C LYS A 845 15.86 0.90 20.55
N ASP A 846 15.15 0.57 19.46
CA ASP A 846 15.80 0.31 18.17
C ASP A 846 16.27 1.62 17.50
N LEU A 847 15.49 2.70 17.64
CA LEU A 847 15.85 4.02 17.11
C LEU A 847 17.05 4.66 17.84
N SER A 848 17.16 4.50 19.16
CA SER A 848 18.32 5.00 19.93
C SER A 848 19.61 4.23 19.64
N MET A 849 19.51 2.98 19.18
CA MET A 849 20.64 2.22 18.62
C MET A 849 20.96 2.60 17.16
N GLY A 850 20.23 3.55 16.58
CA GLY A 850 20.42 3.99 15.20
C GLY A 850 20.04 2.94 14.15
N THR A 851 19.15 2.00 14.52
CA THR A 851 18.60 0.94 13.66
C THR A 851 17.13 1.21 13.31
N PRO A 852 16.63 0.73 12.16
CA PRO A 852 15.24 0.93 11.78
C PRO A 852 14.29 -0.03 12.52
N TRP A 853 13.24 0.52 13.12
CA TRP A 853 12.18 -0.26 13.76
C TRP A 853 11.12 -0.69 12.72
N ASN A 854 10.55 -1.88 12.87
CA ASN A 854 9.46 -2.39 12.02
C ASN A 854 8.42 -3.10 12.87
N GLY A 855 7.13 -2.82 12.66
CA GLY A 855 6.05 -3.50 13.36
C GLY A 855 4.66 -3.11 12.86
N ARG A 856 3.67 -3.97 13.17
CA ARG A 856 2.27 -3.73 12.84
C ARG A 856 1.58 -2.98 13.96
N LEU A 857 0.73 -2.04 13.59
CA LEU A 857 0.00 -1.16 14.50
C LEU A 857 -1.50 -1.25 14.23
N LYS A 858 -2.28 -1.14 15.30
CA LYS A 858 -3.74 -1.06 15.23
C LYS A 858 -4.17 0.35 15.60
N SER A 859 -4.47 1.15 14.59
CA SER A 859 -4.93 2.53 14.74
C SER A 859 -6.46 2.59 14.75
N VAL A 860 -7.01 3.60 15.41
CA VAL A 860 -8.43 3.97 15.31
C VAL A 860 -8.50 5.33 14.61
N GLN A 861 -9.27 5.41 13.53
CA GLN A 861 -9.50 6.65 12.79
C GLN A 861 -10.48 7.57 13.52
N ASN A 862 -10.56 8.83 13.08
CA ASN A 862 -11.44 9.84 13.67
C ASN A 862 -12.94 9.50 13.56
N ASP A 863 -13.34 8.61 12.65
CA ASP A 863 -14.71 8.09 12.50
C ASP A 863 -15.01 6.86 13.39
N GLY A 864 -14.03 6.40 14.17
CA GLY A 864 -14.11 5.20 15.01
C GLY A 864 -13.80 3.88 14.29
N SER A 865 -13.48 3.90 12.99
CA SER A 865 -13.05 2.71 12.26
C SER A 865 -11.65 2.26 12.68
N THR A 866 -11.41 0.95 12.66
CA THR A 866 -10.09 0.37 12.98
C THR A 866 -9.29 0.12 11.71
N LEU A 867 -8.09 0.69 11.67
CA LEU A 867 -7.10 0.55 10.62
C LEU A 867 -5.96 -0.37 11.11
N ILE A 868 -5.48 -1.28 10.27
CA ILE A 868 -4.25 -2.03 10.54
C ILE A 868 -3.15 -1.49 9.63
N GLU A 869 -2.12 -0.93 10.25
CA GLU A 869 -0.96 -0.33 9.59
C GLU A 869 0.25 -1.27 9.70
N ASP A 870 0.99 -1.45 8.61
CA ASP A 870 2.36 -1.94 8.64
C ASP A 870 3.28 -0.71 8.69
N CYS A 871 4.12 -0.60 9.72
CA CYS A 871 4.88 0.62 10.01
C CYS A 871 6.38 0.34 10.15
N SER A 872 7.19 1.12 9.42
CA SER A 872 8.65 1.12 9.48
C SER A 872 9.14 2.52 9.85
N ILE A 873 10.04 2.64 10.83
CA ILE A 873 10.60 3.93 11.26
C ILE A 873 12.12 3.89 11.11
N PHE A 874 12.67 4.84 10.33
CA PHE A 874 14.06 4.90 9.94
C PHE A 874 14.76 6.12 10.57
N PRO A 875 15.89 5.96 11.28
CA PRO A 875 16.71 7.08 11.71
C PRO A 875 17.53 7.67 10.54
N VAL A 876 17.33 8.95 10.25
CA VAL A 876 18.14 9.68 9.27
C VAL A 876 19.34 10.30 9.97
N LYS A 877 20.53 10.07 9.42
CA LYS A 877 21.80 10.52 10.00
C LYS A 877 22.39 11.67 9.18
N ASN A 878 23.08 12.59 9.83
CA ASN A 878 23.93 13.58 9.16
C ASN A 878 25.26 12.95 8.69
N ALA A 879 26.10 13.73 8.01
CA ALA A 879 27.43 13.31 7.57
C ALA A 879 28.42 12.99 8.73
N ALA A 880 28.07 13.29 9.98
CA ALA A 880 28.83 12.90 11.18
C ALA A 880 28.27 11.61 11.84
N GLY A 881 27.24 10.99 11.26
CA GLY A 881 26.61 9.77 11.78
C GLY A 881 25.56 9.99 12.88
N GLU A 882 25.31 11.24 13.29
CA GLU A 882 24.34 11.59 14.32
C GLU A 882 22.91 11.56 13.75
N VAL A 883 21.95 11.02 14.51
CA VAL A 883 20.54 11.00 14.09
C VAL A 883 19.94 12.41 14.19
N ILE A 884 19.46 12.94 13.07
CA ILE A 884 18.91 14.31 12.95
C ILE A 884 17.38 14.36 12.83
N ASN A 885 16.74 13.28 12.39
CA ASN A 885 15.29 13.13 12.31
C ASN A 885 14.92 11.66 12.13
N PHE A 886 13.63 11.34 12.22
CA PHE A 886 13.09 10.03 11.88
C PHE A 886 12.12 10.13 10.71
N VAL A 887 12.15 9.12 9.83
CA VAL A 887 11.20 8.94 8.73
C VAL A 887 10.36 7.71 9.03
N ALA A 888 9.07 7.89 9.27
CA ALA A 888 8.12 6.79 9.43
C ALA A 888 7.32 6.59 8.14
N VAL A 889 7.30 5.34 7.65
CA VAL A 889 6.47 4.89 6.53
C VAL A 889 5.38 3.98 7.09
N LYS A 890 4.12 4.28 6.76
CA LYS A 890 2.94 3.53 7.20
C LYS A 890 2.11 3.10 6.00
N ARG A 891 1.78 1.80 5.93
CA ARG A 891 0.95 1.23 4.86
C ARG A 891 -0.32 0.62 5.45
N ASP A 892 -1.47 1.01 4.92
CA ASP A 892 -2.73 0.30 5.22
C ASP A 892 -2.68 -1.12 4.65
N ILE A 893 -2.75 -2.12 5.53
CA ILE A 893 -2.85 -3.53 5.17
C ILE A 893 -4.23 -4.12 5.49
N THR A 894 -5.21 -3.31 5.87
CA THR A 894 -6.55 -3.76 6.29
C THR A 894 -7.26 -4.59 5.21
N ALA A 895 -7.17 -4.18 3.94
CA ALA A 895 -7.72 -4.94 2.82
C ALA A 895 -6.96 -6.26 2.59
N LYS A 896 -5.62 -6.23 2.65
CA LYS A 896 -4.77 -7.41 2.52
C LYS A 896 -5.06 -8.42 3.62
N GLN A 897 -5.09 -7.98 4.88
CA GLN A 897 -5.32 -8.86 6.03
C GLN A 897 -6.77 -9.37 6.09
N ARG A 898 -7.76 -8.61 5.60
CA ARG A 898 -9.11 -9.14 5.37
C ARG A 898 -9.10 -10.24 4.31
N LEU A 899 -8.41 -10.06 3.18
CA LEU A 899 -8.31 -11.07 2.13
C LEU A 899 -7.53 -12.30 2.60
N GLU A 900 -6.45 -12.14 3.36
CA GLU A 900 -5.71 -13.23 4.02
C GLU A 900 -6.62 -13.96 5.02
N SER A 901 -7.34 -13.26 5.89
CA SER A 901 -8.28 -13.89 6.84
C SER A 901 -9.49 -14.54 6.16
N ILE A 902 -9.97 -14.02 5.03
CA ILE A 902 -11.03 -14.63 4.23
C ILE A 902 -10.48 -15.86 3.52
N ALA A 903 -9.26 -15.83 2.99
CA ALA A 903 -8.61 -17.00 2.40
C ALA A 903 -8.37 -18.08 3.46
N GLU A 904 -7.88 -17.72 4.65
CA GLU A 904 -7.75 -18.62 5.80
C GLU A 904 -9.11 -19.15 6.28
N ALA A 905 -10.16 -18.32 6.31
CA ALA A 905 -11.51 -18.74 6.69
C ALA A 905 -12.16 -19.65 5.64
N VAL A 906 -11.94 -19.42 4.35
CA VAL A 906 -12.40 -20.29 3.25
C VAL A 906 -11.62 -21.61 3.24
N ASN A 907 -10.31 -21.56 3.44
CA ASN A 907 -9.47 -22.75 3.62
C ASN A 907 -9.91 -23.53 4.88
N SER A 908 -10.27 -22.83 5.96
CA SER A 908 -10.83 -23.41 7.19
C SER A 908 -12.25 -23.97 6.99
N MET A 909 -13.09 -23.36 6.16
CA MET A 909 -14.41 -23.87 5.81
C MET A 909 -14.34 -25.14 4.95
N ASN A 910 -13.37 -25.24 4.03
CA ASN A 910 -13.10 -26.49 3.33
C ASN A 910 -12.56 -27.57 4.28
N ASN A 911 -11.71 -27.21 5.25
CA ASN A 911 -11.27 -28.11 6.32
C ASN A 911 -12.42 -28.57 7.25
N ILE A 912 -13.48 -27.78 7.42
CA ILE A 912 -14.72 -28.21 8.09
C ILE A 912 -15.42 -29.32 7.28
N GLY A 913 -15.39 -29.26 5.94
CA GLY A 913 -15.86 -30.32 5.05
C GLY A 913 -15.17 -31.66 5.31
N TYR A 914 -13.84 -31.66 5.39
CA TYR A 914 -13.04 -32.84 5.76
C TYR A 914 -13.47 -33.44 7.12
N ILE A 915 -13.65 -32.59 8.14
CA ILE A 915 -14.10 -33.02 9.47
C ILE A 915 -15.51 -33.63 9.42
N PHE A 916 -16.46 -33.03 8.70
CA PHE A 916 -17.80 -33.60 8.53
C PHE A 916 -17.81 -34.89 7.71
N SER A 917 -16.88 -35.07 6.76
CA SER A 917 -16.72 -36.29 5.98
C SER A 917 -16.20 -37.45 6.85
N GLY A 918 -15.14 -37.21 7.64
CA GLY A 918 -14.63 -38.17 8.62
C GLY A 918 -15.70 -38.58 9.65
N ILE A 919 -16.43 -37.60 10.21
CA ILE A 919 -17.52 -37.85 11.17
C ILE A 919 -18.68 -38.62 10.54
N ARG A 920 -19.01 -38.38 9.26
CA ARG A 920 -20.02 -39.18 8.53
C ARG A 920 -19.60 -40.64 8.45
N HIS A 921 -18.34 -40.92 8.17
CA HIS A 921 -17.79 -42.28 8.11
C HIS A 921 -17.76 -42.94 9.50
N GLU A 922 -17.27 -42.22 10.52
CA GLU A 922 -17.22 -42.71 11.91
C GLU A 922 -18.61 -42.92 12.55
N MET A 923 -19.62 -42.12 12.20
CA MET A 923 -21.01 -42.34 12.64
C MET A 923 -21.72 -43.44 11.83
N GLY A 924 -21.39 -43.60 10.55
CA GLY A 924 -21.98 -44.62 9.69
C GLY A 924 -21.70 -46.05 10.19
N ASN A 925 -20.49 -46.30 10.68
CA ASN A 925 -20.06 -47.62 11.17
C ASN A 925 -20.88 -48.15 12.37
N PRO A 926 -21.02 -47.44 13.52
CA PRO A 926 -21.84 -47.89 14.65
C PRO A 926 -23.33 -47.95 14.29
N ILE A 927 -23.86 -47.03 13.47
CA ILE A 927 -25.26 -47.06 13.01
C ILE A 927 -25.53 -48.33 12.18
N ASN A 928 -24.66 -48.66 11.22
CA ASN A 928 -24.79 -49.85 10.40
C ASN A 928 -24.59 -51.15 11.23
N SER A 929 -23.67 -51.13 12.19
CA SER A 929 -23.46 -52.24 13.15
C SER A 929 -24.71 -52.50 14.01
N MET A 930 -25.31 -51.45 14.59
CA MET A 930 -26.58 -51.57 15.33
C MET A 930 -27.72 -52.05 14.43
N LYS A 931 -27.84 -51.51 13.21
CA LYS A 931 -28.88 -51.92 12.25
C LYS A 931 -28.75 -53.40 11.86
N ALA A 932 -27.52 -53.89 11.65
CA ALA A 932 -27.26 -55.30 11.38
C ALA A 932 -27.60 -56.17 12.60
N ALA A 933 -27.18 -55.79 13.80
CA ALA A 933 -27.50 -56.50 15.04
C ALA A 933 -29.02 -56.55 15.31
N LEU A 934 -29.73 -55.44 15.12
CA LEU A 934 -31.19 -55.35 15.26
C LEU A 934 -31.93 -56.18 14.22
N ASN A 935 -31.46 -56.21 12.96
CA ASN A 935 -32.06 -57.06 11.92
C ASN A 935 -31.88 -58.56 12.24
N VAL A 936 -30.69 -58.98 12.71
CA VAL A 936 -30.43 -60.37 13.09
C VAL A 936 -31.27 -60.78 14.31
N LEU A 937 -31.38 -59.89 15.31
CA LEU A 937 -32.30 -60.02 16.44
C LEU A 937 -33.75 -60.21 15.97
N ALA A 938 -34.25 -59.30 15.13
CA ALA A 938 -35.66 -59.30 14.70
C ALA A 938 -36.05 -60.55 13.90
N ILE A 939 -35.12 -61.16 13.16
CA ILE A 939 -35.37 -62.38 12.37
C ILE A 939 -35.33 -63.65 13.24
N ASN A 940 -34.53 -63.66 14.32
CA ASN A 940 -34.23 -64.88 15.09
C ASN A 940 -34.57 -64.78 16.58
N VAL A 941 -35.41 -63.81 16.99
CA VAL A 941 -35.74 -63.56 18.40
C VAL A 941 -36.28 -64.80 19.12
N ASP A 942 -37.07 -65.63 18.43
CA ASP A 942 -37.65 -66.88 18.96
C ASP A 942 -36.66 -68.06 18.98
N ARG A 943 -35.44 -67.88 18.45
CA ARG A 943 -34.41 -68.93 18.31
C ARG A 943 -33.17 -68.70 19.18
N TYR A 944 -32.97 -67.49 19.70
CA TYR A 944 -31.85 -67.17 20.56
C TYR A 944 -32.16 -67.42 22.05
N SER A 945 -31.14 -67.87 22.78
CA SER A 945 -31.21 -67.96 24.24
C SER A 945 -31.26 -66.56 24.89
N PRO A 946 -31.76 -66.43 26.13
CA PRO A 946 -31.78 -65.16 26.84
C PRO A 946 -30.41 -64.48 26.99
N ASP A 947 -29.32 -65.26 27.06
CA ASP A 947 -27.96 -64.75 27.16
C ASP A 947 -27.42 -64.24 25.81
N GLU A 948 -27.76 -64.89 24.70
CA GLU A 948 -27.46 -64.38 23.35
C GLU A 948 -28.22 -63.08 23.06
N LEU A 949 -29.52 -63.02 23.39
CA LEU A 949 -30.34 -61.81 23.30
C LEU A 949 -29.72 -60.66 24.13
N ARG A 950 -29.27 -60.95 25.36
CA ARG A 950 -28.57 -60.00 26.21
C ARG A 950 -27.24 -59.54 25.59
N GLY A 951 -26.46 -60.46 25.00
CA GLY A 951 -25.23 -60.14 24.29
C GLY A 951 -25.42 -59.18 23.11
N TYR A 952 -26.44 -59.41 22.26
CA TYR A 952 -26.78 -58.49 21.17
C TYR A 952 -27.26 -57.13 21.69
N LEU A 953 -28.11 -57.09 22.73
CA LEU A 953 -28.57 -55.84 23.35
C LEU A 953 -27.41 -55.04 23.97
N THR A 954 -26.50 -55.68 24.70
CA THR A 954 -25.30 -55.04 25.26
C THR A 954 -24.40 -54.47 24.15
N ARG A 955 -24.25 -55.19 23.03
CA ARG A 955 -23.50 -54.71 21.86
C ARG A 955 -24.16 -53.47 21.22
N ILE A 956 -25.48 -53.47 21.07
CA ILE A 956 -26.23 -52.30 20.55
C ILE A 956 -26.08 -51.09 21.47
N LEU A 957 -26.22 -51.27 22.79
CA LEU A 957 -26.02 -50.21 23.78
C LEU A 957 -24.58 -49.66 23.75
N GLY A 958 -23.58 -50.51 23.54
CA GLY A 958 -22.18 -50.10 23.36
C GLY A 958 -21.94 -49.25 22.12
N GLU A 959 -22.55 -49.59 20.98
CA GLU A 959 -22.47 -48.75 19.76
C GLU A 959 -23.28 -47.44 19.91
N LEU A 960 -24.39 -47.45 20.64
CA LEU A 960 -25.17 -46.24 20.95
C LEU A 960 -24.35 -45.26 21.79
N ALA A 961 -23.67 -45.74 22.84
CA ALA A 961 -22.81 -44.93 23.70
C ALA A 961 -21.64 -44.28 22.94
N LYS A 962 -21.06 -44.96 21.93
CA LYS A 962 -20.06 -44.36 21.03
C LYS A 962 -20.62 -43.19 20.22
N ILE A 963 -21.86 -43.30 19.73
CA ILE A 963 -22.52 -42.22 18.98
C ILE A 963 -22.82 -41.03 19.90
N GLU A 964 -23.28 -41.27 21.12
CA GLU A 964 -23.49 -40.19 22.10
C GLU A 964 -22.19 -39.47 22.45
N TYR A 965 -21.08 -40.21 22.58
CA TYR A 965 -19.74 -39.63 22.78
C TYR A 965 -19.31 -38.78 21.57
N LEU A 966 -19.44 -39.29 20.34
CA LEU A 966 -19.17 -38.55 19.09
C LEU A 966 -19.99 -37.26 18.99
N LEU A 967 -21.30 -37.32 19.28
CA LEU A 967 -22.19 -36.15 19.27
C LEU A 967 -21.82 -35.12 20.35
N LYS A 968 -21.40 -35.58 21.53
CA LYS A 968 -20.90 -34.70 22.61
C LYS A 968 -19.60 -34.02 22.19
N SER A 969 -18.67 -34.74 21.57
CA SER A 969 -17.42 -34.18 21.02
C SER A 969 -17.69 -33.16 19.90
N LEU A 970 -18.60 -33.46 18.97
CA LEU A 970 -19.02 -32.53 17.89
C LEU A 970 -19.60 -31.24 18.48
N LYS A 971 -20.47 -31.34 19.49
CA LYS A 971 -21.05 -30.18 20.16
C LYS A 971 -19.99 -29.31 20.83
N SER A 972 -18.98 -29.90 21.45
CA SER A 972 -17.83 -29.17 22.00
C SER A 972 -16.94 -28.51 20.92
N PHE A 973 -17.04 -28.91 19.65
CA PHE A 973 -16.30 -28.30 18.55
C PHE A 973 -16.93 -26.97 18.05
N THR A 974 -18.26 -26.84 18.16
CA THR A 974 -19.04 -25.67 17.72
C THR A 974 -19.42 -24.70 18.86
N MET A 975 -19.43 -25.16 20.11
CA MET A 975 -19.81 -24.32 21.27
C MET A 975 -18.85 -23.16 21.59
N PHE A 976 -17.62 -23.16 21.04
CA PHE A 976 -16.54 -22.23 21.40
C PHE A 976 -16.05 -21.38 20.20
N GLU A 977 -16.93 -21.04 19.27
CA GLU A 977 -16.63 -20.05 18.21
C GLU A 977 -16.49 -18.63 18.77
N ASN A 978 -17.15 -18.32 19.90
CA ASN A 978 -16.97 -17.08 20.66
C ASN A 978 -16.49 -17.44 22.08
N LEU A 979 -15.26 -17.08 22.41
CA LEU A 979 -14.65 -17.28 23.74
C LEU A 979 -14.90 -16.06 24.63
N ASP A 980 -15.28 -16.31 25.89
CA ASP A 980 -15.53 -15.27 26.90
C ASP A 980 -14.32 -15.15 27.83
N ILE A 981 -13.24 -14.54 27.31
CA ILE A 981 -11.94 -14.43 27.98
C ILE A 981 -12.05 -13.41 29.13
N GLN A 982 -11.83 -13.89 30.36
CA GLN A 982 -11.89 -13.07 31.57
C GLN A 982 -10.72 -13.38 32.51
N PRO A 983 -10.38 -12.47 33.45
CA PRO A 983 -9.41 -12.76 34.50
C PRO A 983 -9.88 -13.94 35.37
N LEU A 984 -9.02 -14.94 35.56
CA LEU A 984 -9.32 -16.18 36.27
C LEU A 984 -8.19 -16.54 37.25
N GLU A 985 -8.53 -16.62 38.55
CA GLU A 985 -7.64 -17.14 39.58
C GLU A 985 -7.40 -18.64 39.38
N VAL A 986 -6.16 -19.03 39.08
CA VAL A 986 -5.83 -20.41 38.64
C VAL A 986 -5.86 -21.39 39.79
N ALA A 987 -5.50 -20.97 41.01
CA ALA A 987 -5.49 -21.85 42.19
C ALA A 987 -6.88 -22.42 42.56
N PRO A 988 -7.91 -21.61 42.87
CA PRO A 988 -9.24 -22.13 43.20
C PRO A 988 -9.91 -22.86 42.02
N PHE A 989 -9.59 -22.47 40.79
CA PHE A 989 -10.05 -23.16 39.59
C PHE A 989 -9.47 -24.58 39.47
N MET A 990 -8.16 -24.75 39.65
CA MET A 990 -7.48 -26.05 39.61
C MET A 990 -7.91 -26.98 40.76
N GLU A 991 -8.12 -26.44 41.97
CA GLU A 991 -8.65 -27.21 43.10
C GLU A 991 -10.07 -27.74 42.82
N LYS A 992 -10.95 -26.89 42.27
CA LYS A 992 -12.31 -27.26 41.87
C LYS A 992 -12.33 -28.29 40.74
N LEU A 993 -11.42 -28.18 39.77
CA LEU A 993 -11.24 -29.17 38.71
C LEU A 993 -10.78 -30.52 39.28
N LEU A 994 -9.78 -30.52 40.17
CA LEU A 994 -9.28 -31.75 40.79
C LEU A 994 -10.36 -32.44 41.62
N ALA A 995 -11.17 -31.68 42.38
CA ALA A 995 -12.29 -32.23 43.13
C ALA A 995 -13.32 -32.96 42.25
N LEU A 996 -13.52 -32.52 41.01
CA LEU A 996 -14.45 -33.13 40.05
C LEU A 996 -13.99 -34.52 39.57
N ILE A 997 -12.67 -34.73 39.40
CA ILE A 997 -12.09 -35.96 38.84
C ILE A 997 -11.51 -36.92 39.88
N LYS A 998 -11.43 -36.50 41.15
CA LYS A 998 -10.77 -37.25 42.23
C LYS A 998 -11.39 -38.62 42.49
N SER A 999 -12.71 -38.77 42.34
CA SER A 999 -13.39 -40.07 42.53
C SER A 999 -12.97 -41.05 41.44
N ASP A 1000 -13.20 -40.69 40.17
CA ASP A 1000 -12.88 -41.48 38.98
C ASP A 1000 -11.40 -41.90 38.94
N PHE A 1001 -10.48 -41.02 39.35
CA PHE A 1001 -9.04 -41.31 39.33
C PHE A 1001 -8.63 -42.20 40.51
N SER A 1002 -9.28 -42.05 41.68
CA SER A 1002 -9.05 -42.92 42.83
C SER A 1002 -9.59 -44.34 42.62
N GLU A 1003 -10.72 -44.50 41.94
CA GLU A 1003 -11.25 -45.82 41.55
C GLU A 1003 -10.30 -46.55 40.58
N LYS A 1004 -9.60 -45.80 39.73
CA LYS A 1004 -8.54 -46.30 38.84
C LYS A 1004 -7.17 -46.47 39.51
N GLY A 1005 -7.04 -46.21 40.81
CA GLY A 1005 -5.77 -46.34 41.54
C GLY A 1005 -4.70 -45.28 41.22
N ILE A 1006 -5.08 -44.15 40.60
CA ILE A 1006 -4.17 -43.11 40.13
C ILE A 1006 -3.91 -42.09 41.24
N GLN A 1007 -2.64 -41.87 41.60
CA GLN A 1007 -2.24 -40.84 42.56
C GLN A 1007 -2.12 -39.47 41.91
N THR A 1008 -2.95 -38.52 42.30
CA THR A 1008 -2.87 -37.12 41.82
C THR A 1008 -2.08 -36.24 42.78
N VAL A 1009 -1.18 -35.40 42.25
CA VAL A 1009 -0.45 -34.37 43.01
C VAL A 1009 -0.65 -33.02 42.35
N LEU A 1010 -0.98 -31.98 43.12
CA LEU A 1010 -1.13 -30.60 42.66
C LEU A 1010 -0.14 -29.70 43.42
N ARG A 1011 0.56 -28.81 42.70
CA ARG A 1011 1.52 -27.84 43.26
C ARG A 1011 1.38 -26.49 42.57
N PHE A 1012 1.59 -25.42 43.33
CA PHE A 1012 1.61 -24.04 42.85
C PHE A 1012 2.92 -23.37 43.25
N SER A 1013 3.49 -22.52 42.40
CA SER A 1013 4.62 -21.65 42.80
C SER A 1013 4.15 -20.43 43.61
N SER A 1014 2.92 -19.98 43.39
CA SER A 1014 2.25 -18.90 44.11
C SER A 1014 0.73 -19.15 44.12
N PRO A 1015 0.02 -18.85 45.21
CA PRO A 1015 -1.44 -18.98 45.25
C PRO A 1015 -2.18 -17.85 44.50
N PHE A 1016 -1.49 -16.75 44.15
CA PHE A 1016 -2.08 -15.53 43.56
C PHE A 1016 -1.89 -15.44 42.03
N LEU A 1017 -1.85 -16.57 41.33
CA LEU A 1017 -1.68 -16.61 39.87
C LEU A 1017 -3.02 -16.41 39.15
N CYS A 1018 -3.12 -15.36 38.33
CA CYS A 1018 -4.31 -15.01 37.55
C CYS A 1018 -4.00 -15.06 36.03
N CYS A 1019 -4.83 -15.76 35.25
CA CYS A 1019 -4.68 -15.84 33.79
C CYS A 1019 -5.87 -15.21 33.07
N MET A 1020 -5.69 -14.87 31.79
CA MET A 1020 -6.79 -14.48 30.90
C MET A 1020 -7.31 -15.71 30.15
N ALA A 1021 -8.49 -16.21 30.52
CA ALA A 1021 -9.07 -17.42 29.91
C ALA A 1021 -10.60 -17.43 29.94
N ASP A 1022 -11.24 -18.19 29.03
CA ASP A 1022 -12.63 -18.61 29.22
C ASP A 1022 -12.65 -19.81 30.18
N PRO A 1023 -13.27 -19.71 31.38
CA PRO A 1023 -13.22 -20.79 32.37
C PRO A 1023 -13.78 -22.13 31.86
N ARG A 1024 -14.74 -22.08 30.92
CA ARG A 1024 -15.39 -23.27 30.35
C ARG A 1024 -14.47 -23.93 29.31
N ALA A 1025 -13.79 -23.13 28.50
CA ALA A 1025 -12.84 -23.62 27.50
C ALA A 1025 -11.60 -24.20 28.19
N LEU A 1026 -11.05 -23.50 29.18
CA LEU A 1026 -9.91 -23.99 29.96
C LEU A 1026 -10.25 -25.27 30.74
N GLN A 1027 -11.46 -25.37 31.30
CA GLN A 1027 -11.91 -26.60 31.95
C GLN A 1027 -11.96 -27.77 30.96
N GLN A 1028 -12.45 -27.55 29.73
CA GLN A 1028 -12.49 -28.58 28.69
C GLN A 1028 -11.08 -28.97 28.20
N VAL A 1029 -10.17 -28.00 28.07
CA VAL A 1029 -8.76 -28.24 27.73
C VAL A 1029 -8.10 -29.16 28.74
N LEU A 1030 -8.18 -28.83 30.03
CA LEU A 1030 -7.54 -29.60 31.08
C LEU A 1030 -8.20 -30.97 31.28
N LEU A 1031 -9.52 -31.07 31.18
CA LEU A 1031 -10.21 -32.36 31.21
C LEU A 1031 -9.76 -33.28 30.08
N ASN A 1032 -9.56 -32.77 28.86
CA ASN A 1032 -9.06 -33.58 27.73
C ASN A 1032 -7.62 -34.08 27.97
N VAL A 1033 -6.75 -33.25 28.54
CA VAL A 1033 -5.35 -33.66 28.83
C VAL A 1033 -5.31 -34.64 30.01
N LEU A 1034 -6.08 -34.39 31.07
CA LEU A 1034 -6.11 -35.24 32.26
C LEU A 1034 -6.76 -36.61 32.00
N THR A 1035 -7.78 -36.70 31.15
CA THR A 1035 -8.34 -38.01 30.74
C THR A 1035 -7.37 -38.79 29.87
N ASN A 1036 -6.66 -38.14 28.92
CA ASN A 1036 -5.61 -38.77 28.14
C ASN A 1036 -4.47 -39.31 29.04
N ALA A 1037 -4.05 -38.55 30.06
CA ALA A 1037 -3.06 -38.98 31.05
C ALA A 1037 -3.56 -40.17 31.89
N ALA A 1038 -4.84 -40.16 32.31
CA ALA A 1038 -5.44 -41.28 33.03
C ALA A 1038 -5.63 -42.54 32.17
N ASP A 1039 -5.88 -42.39 30.87
CA ASP A 1039 -5.90 -43.50 29.90
C ASP A 1039 -4.49 -44.05 29.65
N ALA A 1040 -3.46 -43.20 29.61
CA ALA A 1040 -2.06 -43.62 29.48
C ALA A 1040 -1.56 -44.41 30.72
N CYS A 1041 -2.27 -44.27 31.85
CA CYS A 1041 -2.06 -44.99 33.10
C CYS A 1041 -2.76 -46.37 33.19
N GLU A 1042 -3.64 -46.71 32.24
CA GLU A 1042 -4.45 -47.92 32.31
C GLU A 1042 -3.58 -49.19 32.25
N GLY A 1043 -3.69 -50.05 33.28
CA GLY A 1043 -2.91 -51.30 33.41
C GLY A 1043 -1.50 -51.14 34.00
N ARG A 1044 -1.16 -50.00 34.62
CA ARG A 1044 0.15 -49.76 35.28
C ARG A 1044 0.03 -49.67 36.80
N ASP A 1045 0.87 -50.42 37.52
CA ASP A 1045 1.02 -50.28 38.98
C ASP A 1045 1.66 -48.93 39.35
N ASN A 1046 1.21 -48.32 40.45
CA ASN A 1046 1.68 -47.03 40.96
C ASN A 1046 1.61 -45.86 39.95
N CYS A 1047 0.50 -45.75 39.22
CA CYS A 1047 0.34 -44.62 38.30
C CYS A 1047 0.09 -43.29 39.04
N ARG A 1048 0.71 -42.22 38.53
CA ARG A 1048 0.78 -40.91 39.17
C ARG A 1048 0.68 -39.81 38.12
N ILE A 1049 -0.20 -38.84 38.39
CA ILE A 1049 -0.36 -37.63 37.60
C ILE A 1049 0.00 -36.42 38.47
N ALA A 1050 1.02 -35.67 38.08
CA ALA A 1050 1.50 -34.49 38.79
C ALA A 1050 1.18 -33.22 37.98
N MET A 1051 0.38 -32.33 38.56
CA MET A 1051 0.07 -31.01 38.04
C MET A 1051 0.90 -29.97 38.80
N SER A 1052 1.58 -29.09 38.07
CA SER A 1052 2.36 -27.98 38.64
C SER A 1052 2.01 -26.69 37.90
N VAL A 1053 1.64 -25.64 38.62
CA VAL A 1053 1.29 -24.32 38.07
C VAL A 1053 2.33 -23.30 38.50
N PHE A 1054 2.88 -22.54 37.56
CA PHE A 1054 3.91 -21.54 37.83
C PHE A 1054 3.88 -20.38 36.83
N GLY A 1055 4.17 -19.17 37.31
CA GLY A 1055 4.32 -17.98 36.47
C GLY A 1055 5.68 -17.95 35.76
N VAL A 1056 5.68 -17.58 34.48
CA VAL A 1056 6.85 -17.47 33.59
C VAL A 1056 6.63 -16.26 32.68
N TYR A 1057 7.30 -15.13 32.96
CA TYR A 1057 7.34 -13.91 32.13
C TYR A 1057 6.04 -13.57 31.36
N ASN A 1058 5.08 -12.92 32.03
CA ASN A 1058 3.75 -12.54 31.50
C ASN A 1058 2.87 -13.72 31.03
N THR A 1059 3.22 -14.97 31.39
CA THR A 1059 2.38 -16.15 31.16
C THR A 1059 2.34 -17.04 32.40
N ILE A 1060 1.28 -17.83 32.53
CA ILE A 1060 1.19 -18.92 33.49
C ILE A 1060 1.34 -20.24 32.75
N MET A 1061 2.29 -21.05 33.20
CA MET A 1061 2.48 -22.43 32.74
C MET A 1061 1.75 -23.40 33.67
N ILE A 1062 0.88 -24.23 33.10
CA ILE A 1062 0.26 -25.39 33.74
C ILE A 1062 0.93 -26.64 33.15
N ARG A 1063 1.83 -27.24 33.93
CA ARG A 1063 2.54 -28.49 33.60
C ARG A 1063 1.77 -29.68 34.14
N ILE A 1064 1.49 -30.66 33.29
CA ILE A 1064 0.84 -31.94 33.63
C ILE A 1064 1.78 -33.08 33.24
N VAL A 1065 2.21 -33.89 34.21
CA VAL A 1065 3.14 -35.01 34.02
C VAL A 1065 2.47 -36.31 34.43
N ASP A 1066 2.43 -37.30 33.53
CA ASP A 1066 2.09 -38.69 33.86
C ASP A 1066 3.32 -39.60 33.82
N ASN A 1067 3.27 -40.71 34.55
CA ASN A 1067 4.20 -41.84 34.42
C ASN A 1067 3.55 -43.02 33.65
N GLY A 1068 2.69 -42.71 32.68
CA GLY A 1068 1.99 -43.69 31.85
C GLY A 1068 2.88 -44.35 30.80
N ARG A 1069 2.25 -44.99 29.82
CA ARG A 1069 2.94 -45.72 28.73
C ARG A 1069 3.78 -44.83 27.79
N GLY A 1070 3.61 -43.50 27.81
CA GLY A 1070 4.26 -42.56 26.89
C GLY A 1070 3.86 -42.75 25.42
N MET A 1071 4.54 -42.05 24.53
CA MET A 1071 4.32 -42.07 23.07
C MET A 1071 5.63 -42.30 22.31
N THR A 1072 5.54 -42.81 21.08
CA THR A 1072 6.67 -42.85 20.12
C THR A 1072 6.75 -41.57 19.29
N ASP A 1073 7.91 -41.28 18.70
CA ASP A 1073 8.12 -40.07 17.87
C ASP A 1073 7.08 -39.89 16.75
N ASN A 1074 6.62 -40.98 16.15
CA ASN A 1074 5.57 -40.93 15.13
C ASN A 1074 4.20 -40.58 15.75
N GLN A 1075 3.87 -41.16 16.92
CA GLN A 1075 2.65 -40.81 17.64
C GLN A 1075 2.67 -39.33 18.11
N LEU A 1076 3.83 -38.81 18.50
CA LEU A 1076 4.01 -37.43 18.92
C LEU A 1076 3.83 -36.45 17.73
N LYS A 1077 4.39 -36.77 16.56
CA LYS A 1077 4.21 -35.98 15.32
C LYS A 1077 2.76 -35.89 14.87
N ASP A 1078 1.99 -36.96 15.06
CA ASP A 1078 0.60 -37.05 14.63
C ASP A 1078 -0.42 -36.67 15.73
N LEU A 1079 0.03 -36.36 16.95
CA LEU A 1079 -0.82 -36.13 18.13
C LEU A 1079 -1.91 -35.06 17.94
N PHE A 1080 -1.63 -34.02 17.15
CA PHE A 1080 -2.56 -32.92 16.90
C PHE A 1080 -3.34 -33.05 15.58
N LYS A 1081 -3.09 -34.10 14.78
CA LYS A 1081 -3.83 -34.33 13.52
C LYS A 1081 -5.26 -34.81 13.81
N PRO A 1082 -6.29 -34.23 13.16
CA PRO A 1082 -7.67 -34.68 13.33
C PRO A 1082 -7.82 -36.18 13.04
N PHE A 1083 -8.68 -36.87 13.80
CA PHE A 1083 -8.99 -38.30 13.67
C PHE A 1083 -7.82 -39.27 13.89
N HIS A 1084 -6.63 -38.79 14.24
CA HIS A 1084 -5.51 -39.68 14.55
C HIS A 1084 -5.57 -40.14 16.00
N THR A 1085 -5.73 -41.44 16.24
CA THR A 1085 -5.72 -42.02 17.60
C THR A 1085 -5.17 -43.44 17.63
N THR A 1086 -4.59 -43.79 18.76
CA THR A 1086 -4.09 -45.14 19.08
C THR A 1086 -4.95 -45.87 20.11
N LYS A 1087 -6.08 -45.25 20.53
CA LYS A 1087 -7.04 -45.83 21.49
C LYS A 1087 -8.21 -46.47 20.74
N GLN A 1088 -8.57 -47.71 21.08
CA GLN A 1088 -9.83 -48.29 20.61
C GLN A 1088 -11.00 -47.44 21.11
N GLY A 1089 -11.81 -46.91 20.18
CA GLY A 1089 -12.93 -46.03 20.50
C GLY A 1089 -12.57 -44.56 20.79
N GLY A 1090 -11.31 -44.15 20.61
CA GLY A 1090 -10.96 -42.73 20.57
C GLY A 1090 -11.42 -42.07 19.27
N THR A 1091 -11.63 -40.75 19.29
CA THR A 1091 -12.08 -39.96 18.12
C THR A 1091 -10.97 -39.18 17.42
N GLY A 1092 -9.77 -39.14 18.00
CA GLY A 1092 -8.63 -38.34 17.49
C GLY A 1092 -8.86 -36.81 17.44
N LEU A 1093 -10.01 -36.31 17.90
CA LEU A 1093 -10.36 -34.88 17.83
C LEU A 1093 -9.97 -34.09 19.09
N GLY A 1094 -9.74 -34.77 20.22
CA GLY A 1094 -9.54 -34.14 21.53
C GLY A 1094 -8.35 -33.18 21.58
N MET A 1095 -7.17 -33.61 21.08
CA MET A 1095 -5.96 -32.77 21.09
C MET A 1095 -5.99 -31.66 20.04
N THR A 1096 -6.61 -31.90 18.88
CA THR A 1096 -6.89 -30.84 17.88
C THR A 1096 -7.78 -29.74 18.48
N LEU A 1097 -8.82 -30.13 19.24
CA LEU A 1097 -9.70 -29.19 19.95
C LEU A 1097 -8.96 -28.41 21.04
N VAL A 1098 -8.11 -29.08 21.82
CA VAL A 1098 -7.22 -28.42 22.82
C VAL A 1098 -6.38 -27.33 22.17
N LYS A 1099 -5.71 -27.64 21.05
CA LYS A 1099 -4.87 -26.68 20.31
C LYS A 1099 -5.68 -25.49 19.80
N LYS A 1100 -6.89 -25.71 19.27
CA LYS A 1100 -7.80 -24.64 18.82
C LYS A 1100 -8.27 -23.74 19.98
N MET A 1101 -8.67 -24.34 21.11
CA MET A 1101 -9.13 -23.60 22.30
C MET A 1101 -8.02 -22.75 22.90
N LEU A 1102 -6.80 -23.29 23.04
CA LEU A 1102 -5.66 -22.55 23.57
C LEU A 1102 -5.26 -21.39 22.64
N ALA A 1103 -5.14 -21.64 21.33
CA ALA A 1103 -4.85 -20.57 20.37
C ALA A 1103 -5.89 -19.43 20.44
N GLY A 1104 -7.18 -19.75 20.61
CA GLY A 1104 -8.24 -18.76 20.79
C GLY A 1104 -8.18 -17.98 22.11
N MET A 1105 -7.49 -18.50 23.13
CA MET A 1105 -7.19 -17.79 24.39
C MET A 1105 -5.79 -17.14 24.41
N GLY A 1106 -5.09 -17.09 23.26
CA GLY A 1106 -3.71 -16.60 23.18
C GLY A 1106 -2.67 -17.50 23.84
N GLY A 1107 -3.01 -18.76 24.13
CA GLY A 1107 -2.17 -19.75 24.79
C GLY A 1107 -1.54 -20.78 23.84
N VAL A 1108 -0.54 -21.49 24.35
CA VAL A 1108 0.26 -22.49 23.62
C VAL A 1108 0.25 -23.82 24.38
N ILE A 1109 0.45 -24.94 23.67
CA ILE A 1109 0.65 -26.26 24.26
C ILE A 1109 1.90 -26.92 23.68
N GLU A 1110 2.77 -27.37 24.57
CA GLU A 1110 3.94 -28.18 24.25
C GLU A 1110 3.78 -29.57 24.87
N VAL A 1111 4.25 -30.61 24.17
CA VAL A 1111 4.15 -32.00 24.62
C VAL A 1111 5.48 -32.69 24.40
N SER A 1112 6.04 -33.25 25.47
CA SER A 1112 7.20 -34.14 25.43
C SER A 1112 6.80 -35.50 26.02
N SER A 1113 7.24 -36.58 25.38
CA SER A 1113 6.88 -37.94 25.78
C SER A 1113 7.99 -38.89 25.36
N GLU A 1114 8.27 -39.89 26.19
CA GLU A 1114 9.21 -40.96 25.88
C GLU A 1114 8.52 -42.31 26.15
N SER A 1115 8.56 -43.20 25.16
CA SER A 1115 7.90 -44.50 25.24
C SER A 1115 8.36 -45.29 26.47
N GLY A 1116 7.41 -45.69 27.30
CA GLY A 1116 7.64 -46.37 28.58
C GLY A 1116 7.94 -45.46 29.78
N ARG A 1117 8.24 -44.16 29.61
CA ARG A 1117 8.52 -43.23 30.73
C ARG A 1117 7.39 -42.27 31.08
N GLY A 1118 6.44 -42.03 30.17
CA GLY A 1118 5.27 -41.17 30.39
C GLY A 1118 5.29 -39.90 29.54
N THR A 1119 4.37 -38.99 29.83
CA THR A 1119 4.19 -37.73 29.06
C THR A 1119 4.22 -36.51 29.97
N THR A 1120 4.85 -35.43 29.50
CA THR A 1120 4.76 -34.08 30.06
C THR A 1120 4.05 -33.18 29.05
N VAL A 1121 3.01 -32.49 29.51
CA VAL A 1121 2.23 -31.51 28.74
C VAL A 1121 2.33 -30.16 29.44
N ASP A 1122 2.87 -29.17 28.74
CA ASP A 1122 3.01 -27.81 29.23
C ASP A 1122 2.04 -26.89 28.49
N ILE A 1123 1.16 -26.25 29.26
CA ILE A 1123 0.13 -25.34 28.74
C ILE A 1123 0.46 -23.93 29.20
N PHE A 1124 0.65 -23.02 28.26
CA PHE A 1124 0.97 -21.61 28.49
C PHE A 1124 -0.27 -20.76 28.24
N ILE A 1125 -0.60 -19.86 29.16
CA ILE A 1125 -1.75 -18.94 29.05
C ILE A 1125 -1.28 -17.54 29.44
N PRO A 1126 -1.70 -16.46 28.75
CA PRO A 1126 -1.36 -15.09 29.16
C PRO A 1126 -1.74 -14.81 30.63
N GLU A 1127 -0.81 -14.21 31.37
CA GLU A 1127 -1.05 -13.72 32.72
C GLU A 1127 -1.98 -12.50 32.66
N ALA A 1128 -2.91 -12.39 33.61
CA ALA A 1128 -3.74 -11.20 33.72
C ALA A 1128 -2.89 -10.06 34.30
N GLY A 1129 -2.74 -8.98 33.54
CA GLY A 1129 -2.09 -7.76 34.01
C GLY A 1129 -2.74 -7.23 35.30
N LYS A 1130 -1.93 -6.66 36.20
CA LYS A 1130 -2.39 -6.06 37.45
C LYS A 1130 -3.05 -4.70 37.25
#